data_AF-A0A9Q1D9K2-F1
#
_entry.id   AF-A0A9Q1D9K2-F1
#
_cell.length_a   1.000
_cell.length_b   1.000
_cell.length_c   1.000
_cell.angle_alpha   90.00
_cell.angle_beta   90.00
_cell.angle_gamma   90.00
#
_symmetry.space_group_name_H-M   'P 1'
#
loop_
_entity.id
_entity.type
_entity.pdbx_description
1 polymer ?
#
loop_
_entity_poly.entity_id
_entity_poly.type
_entity_poly.pdbx_seq_one_letter_code
_entity_poly.pdbx_strand_id
1 'polypeptide(L)'
;MTNILGRQDCIDSLRKDLTDLQGAVIEVFSKTGYVRFPSWKFPDKLSCSLDMVELLDQYDFVEGDEEFSQHSHIVLLELVIDRMVLLLQSFNAHAELVLGGNRNSSRIPQTSPLGSIGLVTKRYWSNVALLCTLLQNVQQEKSKENEEASEEKAGKQVKASGKTKMHILSAPPQQNPRNNLNQRVSSVPQQSSSGAGPRVCPRVHNISTDVRTVSSQTVTSALVPCEACARVQSSMREVSDALVELCQIQGLPSSLMYFLAALDESLEQGRLSAGDVAQWAVEQRRDLGRLGKHLAKMRDTVQPLRESLVALEEAREELMKQLEEAQEQQARQRSQYQAGLQEHDVRLREAQSKKEEAAGRQHEELKKCIKSLEKKNAKLQAQIDIQSDTIHRLECVRDGLQQDVSAREEDQQAIQKLEEKIRLLEAQLLANQTLLDKESAKYQSACRQQESMQLKQKAMLEQVDTLDRECEEMQRRLGESEEAKEDLQEKMTQMLEEKNQLNDKLAEQQAQVAGVQEEKQGLQSHMEDLQRTVTQLQDEVLELTHREKLLVAYPELSALAHGPPQSTGDVFKDMEQQLLANSMRIRILEQQNATLCSSLVRLKDKAEHGDFSSASPQQLGVPSLPRAGQGNPASTIGHNAHSRVPGQGVKQQGLGDGSGLARAAETVGLWGPPSSASSLASVASSSKILHQQTLALLLPPEDDASRAYARARNTARMRNNNMAPKKK
;
A
#
# COMPACT_ATOMS: atom_id res chain seq x y z
N MET A 1 12.87 18.45 18.13
CA MET A 1 12.13 18.15 19.39
C MET A 1 10.71 18.71 19.38
N THR A 2 10.42 19.78 18.65
CA THR A 2 9.09 20.41 18.55
C THR A 2 7.97 19.48 18.08
N ASN A 3 8.22 18.55 17.15
CA ASN A 3 7.22 17.66 16.51
C ASN A 3 6.53 16.63 17.45
N ILE A 4 6.67 16.75 18.77
CA ILE A 4 6.07 15.87 19.79
C ILE A 4 5.03 16.63 20.64
N LEU A 5 5.16 17.96 20.76
CA LEU A 5 4.24 18.78 21.54
C LEU A 5 2.86 18.79 20.88
N GLY A 6 1.80 18.67 21.67
CA GLY A 6 0.41 18.68 21.18
C GLY A 6 -0.06 17.43 20.43
N ARG A 7 0.78 16.38 20.26
CA ARG A 7 0.32 15.11 19.65
C ARG A 7 -0.71 14.40 20.53
N GLN A 8 -1.72 13.83 19.89
CA GLN A 8 -2.76 13.00 20.53
C GLN A 8 -2.17 11.83 21.35
N ASP A 9 -1.26 11.05 20.79
CA ASP A 9 -0.66 9.88 21.46
C ASP A 9 0.05 10.22 22.78
N CYS A 10 0.67 11.41 22.84
CA CYS A 10 1.32 11.91 24.04
C CYS A 10 0.30 12.47 25.05
N ILE A 11 -0.75 13.15 24.56
CA ILE A 11 -1.86 13.65 25.39
C ILE A 11 -2.61 12.49 26.05
N ASP A 12 -3.00 11.46 25.28
CA ASP A 12 -3.65 10.24 25.77
C ASP A 12 -2.81 9.54 26.86
N SER A 13 -1.48 9.47 26.68
CA SER A 13 -0.58 8.94 27.71
C SER A 13 -0.62 9.79 28.98
N LEU A 14 -0.45 11.11 28.89
CA LEU A 14 -0.47 12.00 30.06
C LEU A 14 -1.81 11.95 30.81
N ARG A 15 -2.94 11.85 30.11
CA ARG A 15 -4.29 11.71 30.68
C ARG A 15 -4.42 10.41 31.48
N LYS A 16 -3.87 9.31 30.94
CA LYS A 16 -3.80 8.02 31.62
C LYS A 16 -2.86 8.05 32.83
N ASP A 17 -1.66 8.60 32.67
CA ASP A 17 -0.65 8.68 33.73
C ASP A 17 -1.15 9.54 34.90
N LEU A 18 -1.89 10.62 34.63
CA LEU A 18 -2.62 11.41 35.63
C LEU A 18 -3.68 10.60 36.38
N THR A 19 -4.43 9.75 35.67
CA THR A 19 -5.46 8.89 36.26
C THR A 19 -4.84 7.84 37.19
N ASP A 20 -3.78 7.18 36.74
CA ASP A 20 -3.04 6.17 37.53
C ASP A 20 -2.34 6.82 38.74
N LEU A 21 -1.72 8.00 38.58
CA LEU A 21 -1.11 8.77 39.68
C LEU A 21 -2.15 9.27 40.70
N GLN A 22 -3.31 9.75 40.26
CA GLN A 22 -4.40 10.17 41.14
C GLN A 22 -4.95 8.96 41.93
N GLY A 23 -5.02 7.78 41.32
CA GLY A 23 -5.32 6.53 42.01
C GLY A 23 -4.32 6.22 43.13
N ALA A 24 -3.02 6.34 42.87
CA ALA A 24 -1.96 6.15 43.87
C ALA A 24 -2.03 7.18 45.01
N VAL A 25 -2.31 8.45 44.70
CA VAL A 25 -2.52 9.52 45.71
C VAL A 25 -3.70 9.18 46.62
N ILE A 26 -4.82 8.70 46.07
CA ILE A 26 -6.00 8.28 46.85
C ILE A 26 -5.66 7.07 47.75
N GLU A 27 -4.87 6.11 47.27
CA GLU A 27 -4.46 4.96 48.09
C GLU A 27 -3.57 5.40 49.27
N VAL A 28 -2.64 6.33 49.06
CA VAL A 28 -1.80 6.87 50.16
C VAL A 28 -2.66 7.71 51.13
N PHE A 29 -3.55 8.57 50.63
CA PHE A 29 -4.49 9.33 51.46
C PHE A 29 -5.41 8.46 52.32
N SER A 30 -5.75 7.24 51.88
CA SER A 30 -6.51 6.28 52.73
C SER A 30 -5.74 5.85 53.99
N LYS A 31 -4.42 6.01 54.01
CA LYS A 31 -3.50 5.63 55.10
C LYS A 31 -2.92 6.83 55.86
N THR A 32 -2.88 8.02 55.25
CA THR A 32 -2.35 9.25 55.87
C THR A 32 -3.41 10.28 56.26
N GLY A 33 -4.62 10.18 55.71
CA GLY A 33 -5.51 11.32 55.56
C GLY A 33 -5.03 12.30 54.48
N TYR A 34 -5.89 13.27 54.14
CA TYR A 34 -5.60 14.29 53.13
C TYR A 34 -4.46 15.22 53.57
N VAL A 35 -3.40 15.29 52.75
CA VAL A 35 -2.23 16.12 53.02
C VAL A 35 -2.34 17.43 52.25
N ARG A 36 -2.38 18.57 52.95
CA ARG A 36 -2.62 19.89 52.37
C ARG A 36 -1.32 20.59 52.01
N PHE A 37 -1.02 20.63 50.71
CA PHE A 37 0.03 21.46 50.13
C PHE A 37 -0.53 22.26 48.93
N PRO A 38 0.02 23.44 48.61
CA PRO A 38 -0.31 24.17 47.39
C PRO A 38 -0.05 23.31 46.14
N SER A 39 -0.82 23.54 45.08
CA SER A 39 -0.56 22.91 43.78
C SER A 39 0.68 23.53 43.11
N TRP A 40 1.45 22.67 42.45
CA TRP A 40 2.52 23.04 41.53
C TRP A 40 1.98 23.77 40.30
N LYS A 41 0.88 23.26 39.72
CA LYS A 41 0.22 23.84 38.53
C LYS A 41 -0.63 25.07 38.87
N PHE A 42 -1.31 25.07 40.02
CA PHE A 42 -2.22 26.12 40.48
C PHE A 42 -1.85 26.58 41.91
N PRO A 43 -0.81 27.41 42.11
CA PRO A 43 -0.31 27.79 43.45
C PRO A 43 -1.32 28.45 44.39
N ASP A 44 -2.43 28.96 43.84
CA ASP A 44 -3.61 29.49 44.51
C ASP A 44 -4.53 28.41 45.12
N LYS A 45 -4.47 27.18 44.59
CA LYS A 45 -5.29 26.02 45.00
C LYS A 45 -4.46 25.03 45.81
N LEU A 46 -5.13 24.21 46.62
CA LEU A 46 -4.49 23.04 47.25
C LEU A 46 -4.44 21.87 46.26
N SER A 47 -3.28 21.23 46.13
CA SER A 47 -3.09 20.05 45.27
C SER A 47 -4.09 18.93 45.62
N CYS A 48 -4.33 18.71 46.92
CA CYS A 48 -5.29 17.71 47.40
C CYS A 48 -6.77 18.03 47.13
N SER A 49 -7.10 19.20 46.57
CA SER A 49 -8.46 19.63 46.25
C SER A 49 -8.62 20.11 44.80
N LEU A 50 -7.74 19.69 43.89
CA LEU A 50 -8.00 19.80 42.45
C LEU A 50 -9.01 18.74 42.04
N ASP A 51 -10.07 19.12 41.32
CA ASP A 51 -10.92 18.15 40.64
C ASP A 51 -10.21 17.65 39.38
N MET A 52 -9.67 16.43 39.47
CA MET A 52 -8.96 15.79 38.37
C MET A 52 -9.90 15.27 37.27
N VAL A 53 -11.22 15.22 37.50
CA VAL A 53 -12.18 14.88 36.45
C VAL A 53 -12.46 16.13 35.62
N GLU A 54 -12.79 17.25 36.26
CA GLU A 54 -12.97 18.56 35.59
C GLU A 54 -11.74 18.94 34.76
N LEU A 55 -10.53 18.81 35.33
CA LEU A 55 -9.28 19.12 34.62
C LEU A 55 -8.97 18.15 33.47
N LEU A 56 -9.41 16.90 33.53
CA LEU A 56 -9.27 15.96 32.41
C LEU A 56 -10.37 16.15 31.36
N ASP A 57 -11.58 16.58 31.72
CA ASP A 57 -12.59 16.94 30.72
C ASP A 57 -12.24 18.29 30.04
N GLN A 58 -11.52 19.19 30.72
CA GLN A 58 -11.07 20.49 30.19
C GLN A 58 -9.83 20.42 29.26
N TYR A 59 -8.86 19.54 29.53
CA TYR A 59 -7.58 19.51 28.79
C TYR A 59 -7.41 18.20 28.00
N ASP A 60 -7.90 18.17 26.77
CA ASP A 60 -7.79 17.04 25.84
C ASP A 60 -7.14 17.45 24.49
N PHE A 61 -6.97 16.48 23.58
CA PHE A 61 -6.57 16.71 22.19
C PHE A 61 -7.76 17.19 21.34
N VAL A 62 -7.54 18.19 20.49
CA VAL A 62 -8.55 18.73 19.58
C VAL A 62 -8.01 18.71 18.15
N GLU A 63 -8.61 17.88 17.31
CA GLU A 63 -8.22 17.75 15.90
C GLU A 63 -8.48 19.07 15.15
N GLY A 64 -7.43 19.64 14.56
CA GLY A 64 -7.47 20.93 13.87
C GLY A 64 -7.11 22.15 14.73
N ASP A 65 -6.93 21.99 16.05
CA ASP A 65 -6.42 23.05 16.94
C ASP A 65 -5.09 22.63 17.58
N GLU A 66 -3.99 22.97 16.89
CA GLU A 66 -2.64 22.70 17.38
C GLU A 66 -2.25 23.57 18.58
N GLU A 67 -2.77 24.80 18.70
CA GLU A 67 -2.43 25.70 19.82
C GLU A 67 -3.08 25.23 21.12
N PHE A 68 -4.37 24.88 21.08
CA PHE A 68 -5.06 24.25 22.20
C PHE A 68 -4.46 22.90 22.56
N SER A 69 -4.18 22.03 21.58
CA SER A 69 -3.60 20.72 21.85
C SER A 69 -2.18 20.83 22.46
N GLN A 70 -1.35 21.77 22.00
CA GLN A 70 -0.06 22.07 22.64
C GLN A 70 -0.24 22.62 24.08
N HIS A 71 -1.24 23.48 24.31
CA HIS A 71 -1.56 23.98 25.65
C HIS A 71 -2.01 22.87 26.60
N SER A 72 -2.95 22.02 26.18
CA SER A 72 -3.39 20.82 26.92
C SER A 72 -2.22 19.92 27.26
N HIS A 73 -1.34 19.61 26.30
CA HIS A 73 -0.14 18.79 26.54
C HIS A 73 0.77 19.40 27.64
N ILE A 74 0.99 20.71 27.63
CA ILE A 74 1.79 21.40 28.67
C ILE A 74 1.09 21.33 30.03
N VAL A 75 -0.21 21.65 30.10
CA VAL A 75 -0.96 21.66 31.38
C VAL A 75 -1.07 20.26 31.98
N LEU A 76 -1.32 19.24 31.17
CA LEU A 76 -1.33 17.84 31.62
C LEU A 76 0.05 17.41 32.15
N LEU A 77 1.14 17.80 31.49
CA LEU A 77 2.51 17.53 31.96
C LEU A 77 2.82 18.24 33.30
N GLU A 78 2.40 19.49 33.47
CA GLU A 78 2.53 20.20 34.74
C GLU A 78 1.66 19.58 35.85
N LEU A 79 0.48 19.03 35.51
CA LEU A 79 -0.34 18.25 36.43
C LEU A 79 0.29 16.90 36.78
N VAL A 80 1.04 16.24 35.88
CA VAL A 80 1.79 15.02 36.21
C VAL A 80 2.85 15.34 37.27
N ILE A 81 3.60 16.44 37.10
CA ILE A 81 4.56 16.93 38.10
C ILE A 81 3.84 17.23 39.42
N ASP A 82 2.68 17.89 39.38
CA ASP A 82 1.87 18.16 40.56
C ASP A 82 1.48 16.89 41.33
N ARG A 83 0.89 15.89 40.64
CA ARG A 83 0.50 14.61 41.25
C ARG A 83 1.71 13.86 41.81
N MET A 84 2.85 13.85 41.12
CA MET A 84 4.09 13.22 41.61
C MET A 84 4.64 13.92 42.86
N VAL A 85 4.64 15.25 42.89
CA VAL A 85 5.08 16.04 44.06
C VAL A 85 4.15 15.82 45.25
N LEU A 86 2.82 15.82 45.03
CA LEU A 86 1.83 15.50 46.07
C LEU A 86 2.03 14.07 46.59
N LEU A 87 2.29 13.10 45.72
CA LEU A 87 2.52 11.70 46.11
C LEU A 87 3.77 11.56 46.99
N LEU A 88 4.89 12.20 46.61
CA LEU A 88 6.12 12.23 47.43
C LEU A 88 5.91 12.91 48.79
N GLN A 89 5.17 14.03 48.81
CA GLN A 89 4.77 14.74 50.03
C GLN A 89 3.87 13.87 50.93
N SER A 90 2.98 13.09 50.34
CA SER A 90 2.06 12.19 51.04
C SER A 90 2.78 10.97 51.62
N PHE A 91 3.69 10.35 50.86
CA PHE A 91 4.59 9.33 51.41
C PHE A 91 5.48 9.86 52.53
N ASN A 92 5.93 11.12 52.44
CA ASN A 92 6.68 11.74 53.51
C ASN A 92 5.85 11.86 54.81
N ALA A 93 4.58 12.26 54.70
CA ALA A 93 3.65 12.27 55.83
C ALA A 93 3.38 10.85 56.37
N HIS A 94 3.27 9.84 55.48
CA HIS A 94 3.12 8.43 55.88
C HIS A 94 4.32 7.94 56.68
N ALA A 95 5.53 8.22 56.21
CA ALA A 95 6.75 7.84 56.91
C ALA A 95 6.83 8.52 58.28
N GLU A 96 6.53 9.81 58.40
CA GLU A 96 6.55 10.52 59.69
C GLU A 96 5.49 10.02 60.69
N LEU A 97 4.41 9.37 60.22
CA LEU A 97 3.48 8.61 61.08
C LEU A 97 4.06 7.26 61.51
N VAL A 98 4.61 6.47 60.57
CA VAL A 98 5.15 5.12 60.82
C VAL A 98 6.42 5.14 61.68
N LEU A 99 7.25 6.18 61.55
CA LEU A 99 8.49 6.37 62.31
C LEU A 99 8.29 6.70 63.80
N GLY A 100 7.04 6.74 64.29
CA GLY A 100 6.72 7.03 65.68
C GLY A 100 6.94 8.50 66.02
N GLY A 101 5.97 9.36 65.64
CA GLY A 101 6.04 10.82 65.74
C GLY A 101 6.12 11.40 67.16
N ASN A 102 7.21 11.15 67.89
CA ASN A 102 7.48 11.65 69.24
C ASN A 102 8.53 12.78 69.24
N ARG A 103 8.40 13.74 68.32
CA ARG A 103 9.10 15.03 68.37
C ARG A 103 8.10 16.11 68.79
N ASN A 104 8.18 16.53 70.05
CA ASN A 104 7.42 17.66 70.58
C ASN A 104 7.87 19.00 69.95
N SER A 105 7.44 19.29 68.72
CA SER A 105 7.32 20.64 68.17
C SER A 105 6.57 20.67 66.85
N SER A 106 5.52 21.50 66.80
CA SER A 106 4.76 21.91 65.62
C SER A 106 4.06 20.81 64.80
N ARG A 107 2.73 20.92 64.72
CA ARG A 107 2.04 20.56 63.47
C ARG A 107 2.74 21.32 62.35
N ILE A 108 3.04 20.67 61.22
CA ILE A 108 3.60 21.36 60.04
C ILE A 108 2.68 22.56 59.73
N PRO A 109 3.18 23.80 59.66
CA PRO A 109 2.35 24.94 59.27
C PRO A 109 1.69 24.64 57.93
N GLN A 110 0.36 24.60 57.87
CA GLN A 110 -0.40 24.15 56.68
C GLN A 110 -0.36 25.15 55.51
N THR A 111 0.60 26.06 55.55
CA THR A 111 0.89 27.16 54.62
C THR A 111 2.40 27.38 54.50
N SER A 112 3.20 26.31 54.56
CA SER A 112 4.61 26.40 54.15
C SER A 112 4.67 26.83 52.67
N PRO A 113 5.51 27.81 52.29
CA PRO A 113 5.74 28.14 50.89
C PRO A 113 6.18 26.92 50.09
N LEU A 114 5.92 26.92 48.78
CA LEU A 114 6.28 25.88 47.82
C LEU A 114 7.71 25.37 48.04
N GLY A 115 7.82 24.25 48.76
CA GLY A 115 9.11 23.60 49.02
C GLY A 115 9.67 23.09 47.70
N SER A 116 10.91 23.47 47.37
CA SER A 116 11.52 23.07 46.11
C SER A 116 11.49 21.55 45.95
N ILE A 117 11.23 21.06 44.74
CA ILE A 117 11.07 19.61 44.47
C ILE A 117 12.27 18.82 44.99
N GLY A 118 13.50 19.36 44.83
CA GLY A 118 14.71 18.75 45.37
C GLY A 118 14.71 18.57 46.91
N LEU A 119 14.07 19.48 47.67
CA LEU A 119 13.91 19.33 49.12
C LEU A 119 12.84 18.29 49.48
N VAL A 120 11.73 18.24 48.74
CA VAL A 120 10.70 17.20 48.87
C VAL A 120 11.30 15.82 48.63
N THR A 121 11.98 15.63 47.49
CA THR A 121 12.63 14.37 47.12
C THR A 121 13.74 13.97 48.10
N LYS A 122 14.53 14.93 48.60
CA LYS A 122 15.56 14.67 49.62
C LYS A 122 14.94 14.20 50.95
N ARG A 123 13.83 14.80 51.40
CA ARG A 123 13.13 14.41 52.63
C ARG A 123 12.49 13.02 52.48
N TYR A 124 11.83 12.77 51.35
CA TYR A 124 11.31 11.45 50.97
C TYR A 124 12.41 10.38 51.01
N TRP A 125 13.55 10.57 50.32
CA TRP A 125 14.65 9.61 50.32
C TRP A 125 15.23 9.38 51.72
N SER A 126 15.41 10.44 52.51
CA SER A 126 15.87 10.33 53.91
C SER A 126 14.94 9.49 54.77
N ASN A 127 13.62 9.62 54.58
CA ASN A 127 12.61 8.88 55.32
C ASN A 127 12.48 7.42 54.83
N VAL A 128 12.60 7.17 53.52
CA VAL A 128 12.68 5.81 52.96
C VAL A 128 13.92 5.08 53.48
N ALA A 129 15.09 5.72 53.48
CA ALA A 129 16.32 5.13 54.02
C ALA A 129 16.17 4.75 55.50
N LEU A 130 15.58 5.63 56.33
CA LEU A 130 15.33 5.37 57.74
C LEU A 130 14.32 4.23 57.97
N LEU A 131 13.25 4.15 57.17
CA LEU A 131 12.31 3.01 57.19
C LEU A 131 13.01 1.70 56.80
N CYS A 132 13.89 1.70 55.80
CA CYS A 132 14.68 0.53 55.44
C CYS A 132 15.61 0.07 56.57
N THR A 133 16.26 0.99 57.29
CA THR A 133 17.06 0.66 58.48
C THR A 133 16.21 0.05 59.60
N LEU A 134 15.01 0.58 59.86
CA LEU A 134 14.11 -0.01 60.86
C LEU A 134 13.62 -1.40 60.46
N LEU A 135 13.31 -1.64 59.18
CA LEU A 135 12.95 -2.96 58.67
C LEU A 135 14.10 -3.96 58.81
N GLN A 136 15.35 -3.54 58.56
CA GLN A 136 16.54 -4.35 58.78
C GLN A 136 16.74 -4.68 60.28
N ASN A 137 16.54 -3.71 61.17
CA ASN A 137 16.63 -3.93 62.62
C ASN A 137 15.57 -4.94 63.11
N VAL A 138 14.31 -4.77 62.70
CA VAL A 138 13.21 -5.69 63.05
C VAL A 138 13.41 -7.09 62.44
N GLN A 139 14.07 -7.19 61.28
CA GLN A 139 14.50 -8.47 60.73
C GLN A 139 15.62 -9.12 61.57
N GLN A 140 16.63 -8.35 62.02
CA GLN A 140 17.69 -8.88 62.90
C GLN A 140 17.17 -9.30 64.28
N GLU A 141 16.22 -8.57 64.88
CA GLU A 141 15.58 -8.96 66.14
C GLU A 141 14.80 -10.27 65.98
N LYS A 142 14.01 -10.41 64.90
CA LYS A 142 13.32 -11.66 64.58
C LYS A 142 14.26 -12.82 64.23
N SER A 143 15.47 -12.56 63.75
CA SER A 143 16.50 -13.61 63.62
C SER A 143 16.97 -14.10 64.99
N LYS A 144 17.27 -13.19 65.92
CA LYS A 144 17.72 -13.50 67.28
C LYS A 144 16.66 -14.25 68.09
N GLU A 145 15.40 -13.81 68.04
CA GLU A 145 14.27 -14.52 68.69
C GLU A 145 14.14 -15.97 68.19
N ASN A 146 14.43 -16.23 66.90
CA ASN A 146 14.42 -17.59 66.34
C ASN A 146 15.66 -18.42 66.70
N GLU A 147 16.82 -17.79 66.95
CA GLU A 147 18.02 -18.49 67.45
C GLU A 147 17.84 -18.87 68.93
N GLU A 148 17.39 -17.94 69.79
CA GLU A 148 17.10 -18.21 71.21
C GLU A 148 16.02 -19.28 71.39
N ALA A 149 14.94 -19.26 70.57
CA ALA A 149 13.90 -20.30 70.56
C ALA A 149 14.35 -21.66 69.98
N SER A 150 15.56 -21.75 69.45
CA SER A 150 16.19 -22.97 68.93
C SER A 150 17.17 -23.58 69.95
N GLU A 151 17.95 -22.76 70.66
CA GLU A 151 18.90 -23.24 71.68
C GLU A 151 18.19 -23.94 72.85
N GLU A 152 17.01 -23.50 73.27
CA GLU A 152 16.25 -24.14 74.36
C GLU A 152 15.85 -25.61 74.06
N LYS A 153 15.92 -26.05 72.80
CA LYS A 153 15.58 -27.43 72.37
C LYS A 153 16.78 -28.36 72.21
N ALA A 154 18.02 -27.87 72.30
CA ALA A 154 19.22 -28.70 72.11
C ALA A 154 19.63 -29.52 73.36
N GLY A 155 19.14 -29.17 74.56
CA GLY A 155 19.69 -29.66 75.83
C GLY A 155 18.90 -30.78 76.55
N LYS A 156 18.56 -31.91 75.91
CA LYS A 156 17.78 -32.97 76.61
C LYS A 156 17.93 -34.45 76.18
N GLN A 157 19.14 -34.99 76.24
CA GLN A 157 19.47 -36.42 76.45
C GLN A 157 20.96 -36.48 76.89
N VAL A 158 21.45 -37.30 77.84
CA VAL A 158 21.04 -38.62 78.34
C VAL A 158 21.40 -38.81 79.83
N LYS A 159 20.44 -39.13 80.71
CA LYS A 159 20.39 -40.30 81.64
C LYS A 159 19.28 -40.14 82.70
N ALA A 160 18.77 -41.26 83.19
CA ALA A 160 17.72 -41.31 84.22
C ALA A 160 18.23 -41.95 85.51
N SER A 161 17.84 -41.37 86.66
CA SER A 161 17.24 -42.06 87.82
C SER A 161 17.03 -41.06 88.97
N GLY A 162 16.04 -41.29 89.86
CA GLY A 162 16.01 -40.62 91.18
C GLY A 162 14.88 -39.62 91.48
N LYS A 163 13.62 -40.11 91.51
CA LYS A 163 12.55 -39.73 92.48
C LYS A 163 12.33 -38.25 92.88
N THR A 164 11.12 -37.74 92.55
CA THR A 164 10.17 -37.11 93.51
C THR A 164 10.61 -35.80 94.20
N LYS A 165 9.96 -34.63 94.03
CA LYS A 165 8.52 -34.32 94.21
C LYS A 165 8.15 -32.94 93.60
N MET A 166 6.85 -32.62 93.56
CA MET A 166 6.30 -31.36 93.02
C MET A 166 6.16 -30.23 94.06
N HIS A 167 6.20 -28.98 93.59
CA HIS A 167 5.46 -27.74 93.98
C HIS A 167 6.38 -26.53 93.75
N ILE A 168 6.14 -25.57 92.84
CA ILE A 168 4.95 -24.84 92.35
C ILE A 168 4.52 -23.67 93.27
N LEU A 169 4.80 -22.46 92.76
CA LEU A 169 4.21 -21.12 93.01
C LEU A 169 4.62 -20.25 94.22
N SER A 170 5.03 -19.03 93.84
CA SER A 170 4.59 -17.72 94.36
C SER A 170 5.08 -17.13 95.70
N ALA A 171 5.91 -16.09 95.53
CA ALA A 171 5.70 -14.71 96.00
C ALA A 171 5.81 -14.36 97.53
N PRO A 172 6.19 -13.11 97.87
CA PRO A 172 6.43 -12.67 99.25
C PRO A 172 5.15 -12.10 99.93
N PRO A 173 5.17 -11.87 101.26
CA PRO A 173 5.48 -10.50 101.70
C PRO A 173 6.27 -10.35 103.03
N GLN A 174 6.86 -9.15 103.18
CA GLN A 174 7.14 -8.35 104.40
C GLN A 174 6.99 -8.96 105.81
N GLN A 175 7.94 -8.66 106.72
CA GLN A 175 7.78 -7.58 107.73
C GLN A 175 9.06 -7.34 108.60
N ASN A 176 9.31 -6.05 108.92
CA ASN A 176 10.20 -5.55 110.00
C ASN A 176 9.39 -5.47 111.32
N PRO A 177 9.92 -5.17 112.55
CA PRO A 177 11.20 -4.47 112.87
C PRO A 177 11.94 -4.90 114.19
N ARG A 178 12.89 -4.05 114.64
CA ARG A 178 13.40 -3.83 116.05
C ARG A 178 14.44 -4.82 116.61
N ASN A 179 15.63 -4.35 117.02
CA ASN A 179 16.09 -3.85 118.36
C ASN A 179 16.36 -4.99 119.39
N ASN A 180 17.32 -4.95 120.33
CA ASN A 180 18.45 -4.04 120.62
C ASN A 180 19.46 -4.70 121.61
N LEU A 181 20.69 -4.16 121.68
CA LEU A 181 21.63 -4.09 122.82
C LEU A 181 21.77 -5.23 123.89
N ASN A 182 23.03 -5.69 124.03
CA ASN A 182 23.83 -5.77 125.28
C ASN A 182 23.79 -6.94 126.30
N GLN A 183 25.00 -7.18 126.84
CA GLN A 183 25.41 -7.70 128.17
C GLN A 183 25.40 -9.22 128.51
N ARG A 184 26.60 -9.71 128.91
CA ARG A 184 27.00 -10.24 130.26
C ARG A 184 25.83 -10.57 131.23
N VAL A 185 25.84 -11.62 132.06
CA VAL A 185 26.86 -12.04 133.06
C VAL A 185 26.78 -13.57 133.35
N SER A 186 27.82 -14.11 133.99
CA SER A 186 28.03 -15.43 134.62
C SER A 186 26.85 -16.23 135.17
N SER A 187 27.07 -17.56 135.30
CA SER A 187 26.66 -18.32 136.49
C SER A 187 27.69 -19.39 136.87
N VAL A 188 28.07 -19.43 138.15
CA VAL A 188 28.91 -20.46 138.80
C VAL A 188 28.04 -21.20 139.82
N PRO A 189 28.34 -22.47 140.15
CA PRO A 189 28.01 -23.02 141.47
C PRO A 189 29.30 -23.24 142.30
N GLN A 190 29.33 -22.67 143.50
CA GLN A 190 30.32 -23.00 144.54
C GLN A 190 29.69 -23.99 145.53
N GLN A 191 30.53 -24.86 146.13
CA GLN A 191 30.52 -25.23 147.56
C GLN A 191 31.80 -26.04 147.83
N SER A 192 32.72 -25.57 148.67
CA SER A 192 32.84 -25.87 150.12
C SER A 192 33.11 -27.35 150.44
N SER A 193 34.05 -27.74 151.29
CA SER A 193 35.06 -26.99 152.07
C SER A 193 36.03 -27.99 152.75
N SER A 194 36.96 -27.47 153.58
CA SER A 194 37.53 -28.14 154.77
C SER A 194 38.32 -29.47 154.64
N GLY A 195 39.58 -29.45 155.10
CA GLY A 195 40.19 -30.60 155.80
C GLY A 195 41.50 -31.16 155.22
N ALA A 196 42.57 -31.15 156.03
CA ALA A 196 43.90 -31.74 155.78
C ALA A 196 44.65 -31.21 154.51
N GLY A 197 45.98 -31.28 154.37
CA GLY A 197 47.00 -31.95 155.18
C GLY A 197 47.49 -33.24 154.47
N PRO A 198 48.80 -33.56 154.41
CA PRO A 198 49.93 -32.95 155.14
C PRO A 198 50.92 -32.15 154.27
N ARG A 199 51.79 -31.37 154.92
CA ARG A 199 53.07 -30.93 154.33
C ARG A 199 54.11 -32.02 154.57
N VAL A 200 54.92 -32.36 153.56
CA VAL A 200 56.13 -33.18 153.74
C VAL A 200 57.35 -32.30 153.54
N CYS A 201 57.87 -31.77 154.66
CA CYS A 201 59.19 -31.14 154.74
C CYS A 201 60.16 -32.13 155.43
N PRO A 202 61.49 -32.04 155.19
CA PRO A 202 62.43 -33.07 155.59
C PRO A 202 62.56 -33.21 157.11
N ARG A 203 62.64 -34.45 157.58
CA ARG A 203 62.78 -34.77 159.02
C ARG A 203 64.24 -34.63 159.46
N VAL A 204 64.60 -33.44 159.91
CA VAL A 204 65.90 -33.16 160.52
C VAL A 204 65.98 -33.82 161.90
N HIS A 205 66.90 -34.79 162.03
CA HIS A 205 67.58 -35.23 163.26
C HIS A 205 66.75 -35.40 164.56
N ASN A 206 66.44 -36.65 164.91
CA ASN A 206 66.31 -37.03 166.32
C ASN A 206 67.73 -37.13 166.92
N ILE A 207 68.15 -36.17 167.75
CA ILE A 207 69.38 -36.30 168.57
C ILE A 207 68.99 -36.66 170.01
N SER A 208 69.52 -37.79 170.46
CA SER A 208 69.60 -38.34 171.82
C SER A 208 68.36 -38.28 172.73
N THR A 209 67.86 -39.47 173.04
CA THR A 209 67.30 -39.79 174.36
C THR A 209 68.08 -40.96 174.99
N ASP A 210 69.42 -40.87 175.02
CA ASP A 210 70.23 -41.71 175.92
C ASP A 210 70.82 -40.83 177.04
N VAL A 211 70.18 -40.85 178.21
CA VAL A 211 70.59 -40.09 179.39
C VAL A 211 71.68 -40.86 180.13
N ARG A 212 72.86 -40.97 179.49
CA ARG A 212 74.09 -41.36 180.19
C ARG A 212 74.69 -40.15 180.87
N THR A 213 74.22 -39.88 182.08
CA THR A 213 74.94 -39.06 183.05
C THR A 213 76.25 -39.76 183.42
N VAL A 214 77.30 -39.53 182.61
CA VAL A 214 78.68 -39.81 183.01
C VAL A 214 79.02 -38.84 184.13
N SER A 215 79.51 -39.38 185.25
CA SER A 215 79.70 -38.61 186.48
C SER A 215 80.80 -37.56 186.38
N SER A 216 80.59 -36.44 187.07
CA SER A 216 81.64 -35.52 187.56
C SER A 216 82.67 -35.02 186.55
N GLN A 217 82.25 -34.10 185.67
CA GLN A 217 83.17 -33.05 185.22
C GLN A 217 83.36 -32.03 186.36
N THR A 218 84.60 -31.80 186.77
CA THR A 218 84.97 -30.78 187.77
C THR A 218 84.91 -29.38 187.15
N VAL A 219 84.81 -28.35 187.98
CA VAL A 219 84.75 -26.92 187.57
C VAL A 219 85.87 -26.54 186.59
N THR A 220 87.04 -27.16 186.69
CA THR A 220 88.20 -26.99 185.79
C THR A 220 88.03 -27.52 184.36
N SER A 221 87.01 -28.34 184.10
CA SER A 221 86.76 -28.99 182.79
C SER A 221 85.59 -28.38 182.01
N ALA A 222 84.75 -27.56 182.65
CA ALA A 222 83.63 -26.87 182.01
C ALA A 222 84.08 -25.69 181.09
N LEU A 223 85.38 -25.37 181.07
CA LEU A 223 85.94 -24.20 180.38
C LEU A 223 86.54 -24.52 179.00
N VAL A 224 86.44 -25.76 178.50
CA VAL A 224 86.99 -26.18 177.21
C VAL A 224 85.94 -26.96 176.40
N PRO A 225 85.56 -26.52 175.19
CA PRO A 225 84.63 -27.27 174.33
C PRO A 225 85.26 -28.58 173.84
N CYS A 226 84.45 -29.63 173.69
CA CYS A 226 84.92 -30.95 173.25
C CYS A 226 85.24 -31.00 171.74
N GLU A 227 85.97 -32.05 171.32
CA GLU A 227 86.40 -32.25 169.94
C GLU A 227 85.24 -32.23 168.93
N ALA A 228 84.08 -32.80 169.29
CA ALA A 228 82.89 -32.77 168.45
C ALA A 228 82.39 -31.34 168.19
N CYS A 229 82.43 -30.46 169.19
CA CYS A 229 82.10 -29.04 169.02
C CYS A 229 83.14 -28.35 168.11
N ALA A 230 84.43 -28.62 168.29
CA ALA A 230 85.48 -28.06 167.44
C ALA A 230 85.28 -28.44 165.96
N ARG A 231 85.03 -29.72 165.66
CA ARG A 231 84.77 -30.19 164.28
C ARG A 231 83.51 -29.57 163.66
N VAL A 232 82.46 -29.33 164.45
CA VAL A 232 81.27 -28.59 163.99
C VAL A 232 81.61 -27.13 163.69
N GLN A 233 82.39 -26.44 164.53
CA GLN A 233 82.80 -25.05 164.28
C GLN A 233 83.69 -24.93 163.04
N SER A 234 84.61 -25.87 162.78
CA SER A 234 85.39 -25.94 161.53
C SER A 234 84.49 -26.10 160.30
N SER A 235 83.57 -27.07 160.31
CA SER A 235 82.67 -27.30 159.17
C SER A 235 81.69 -26.14 158.95
N MET A 236 81.27 -25.46 160.02
CA MET A 236 80.51 -24.21 159.89
C MET A 236 81.32 -23.13 159.18
N ARG A 237 82.64 -22.98 159.45
CA ARG A 237 83.52 -22.05 158.72
C ARG A 237 83.61 -22.38 157.23
N GLU A 238 83.94 -23.63 156.88
CA GLU A 238 84.00 -24.11 155.49
C GLU A 238 82.71 -23.80 154.69
N VAL A 239 81.54 -24.12 155.26
CA VAL A 239 80.23 -23.85 154.63
C VAL A 239 79.93 -22.36 154.54
N SER A 240 80.51 -21.54 155.42
CA SER A 240 80.29 -20.10 155.47
C SER A 240 81.16 -19.35 154.49
N ASP A 241 82.44 -19.73 154.35
CA ASP A 241 83.33 -19.17 153.35
C ASP A 241 82.77 -19.42 151.93
N ALA A 242 82.25 -20.63 151.67
CA ALA A 242 81.53 -20.95 150.43
C ALA A 242 80.24 -20.13 150.23
N LEU A 243 79.51 -19.78 151.30
CA LEU A 243 78.32 -18.92 151.21
C LEU A 243 78.68 -17.43 151.01
N VAL A 244 79.80 -16.98 151.56
CA VAL A 244 80.38 -15.65 151.31
C VAL A 244 80.79 -15.55 149.85
N GLU A 245 81.53 -16.54 149.33
CA GLU A 245 81.95 -16.63 147.93
C GLU A 245 80.74 -16.66 146.99
N LEU A 246 79.74 -17.51 147.25
CA LEU A 246 78.50 -17.55 146.47
C LEU A 246 77.74 -16.22 146.48
N CYS A 247 77.74 -15.48 147.59
CA CYS A 247 77.19 -14.13 147.63
C CYS A 247 78.01 -13.17 146.74
N GLN A 248 79.33 -13.17 146.86
CA GLN A 248 80.23 -12.30 146.08
C GLN A 248 80.11 -12.57 144.57
N ILE A 249 80.11 -13.84 144.13
CA ILE A 249 79.95 -14.23 142.72
C ILE A 249 78.61 -13.73 142.15
N GLN A 250 77.54 -13.72 142.96
CA GLN A 250 76.22 -13.22 142.55
C GLN A 250 76.03 -11.70 142.79
N GLY A 251 77.10 -10.97 143.16
CA GLY A 251 77.05 -9.52 143.44
C GLY A 251 76.20 -9.15 144.67
N LEU A 252 75.97 -10.09 145.58
CA LEU A 252 75.15 -9.92 146.77
C LEU A 252 76.04 -9.59 147.99
N PRO A 253 75.68 -8.58 148.80
CA PRO A 253 76.37 -8.35 150.08
C PRO A 253 76.09 -9.51 151.04
N SER A 254 77.15 -10.12 151.58
CA SER A 254 77.06 -11.12 152.65
C SER A 254 77.05 -10.46 154.02
N SER A 255 76.09 -10.86 154.87
CA SER A 255 76.03 -10.52 156.30
C SER A 255 77.03 -11.37 157.09
N LEU A 256 77.18 -12.62 156.69
CA LEU A 256 78.05 -13.62 157.32
C LEU A 256 79.53 -13.22 157.21
N MET A 257 79.95 -12.64 156.08
CA MET A 257 81.30 -12.10 155.86
C MET A 257 81.71 -11.07 156.94
N TYR A 258 80.83 -10.09 157.24
CA TYR A 258 81.10 -9.08 158.26
C TYR A 258 81.12 -9.69 159.67
N PHE A 259 80.28 -10.68 159.92
CA PHE A 259 80.24 -11.39 161.20
C PHE A 259 81.49 -12.26 161.42
N LEU A 260 81.97 -12.96 160.38
CA LEU A 260 83.24 -13.71 160.42
C LEU A 260 84.44 -12.81 160.69
N ALA A 261 84.54 -11.67 160.00
CA ALA A 261 85.61 -10.70 160.22
C ALA A 261 85.60 -10.18 161.67
N ALA A 262 84.43 -9.80 162.20
CA ALA A 262 84.29 -9.34 163.58
C ALA A 262 84.59 -10.43 164.63
N LEU A 263 84.29 -11.70 164.33
CA LEU A 263 84.68 -12.83 165.19
C LEU A 263 86.20 -13.06 165.17
N ASP A 264 86.83 -13.03 164.00
CA ASP A 264 88.27 -13.26 163.86
C ASP A 264 89.11 -12.13 164.48
N GLU A 265 88.61 -10.90 164.50
CA GLU A 265 89.19 -9.77 165.25
C GLU A 265 89.02 -9.88 166.78
N SER A 266 88.07 -10.69 167.28
CA SER A 266 87.71 -10.73 168.72
C SER A 266 88.02 -12.05 169.44
N LEU A 267 88.46 -13.09 168.73
CA LEU A 267 88.69 -14.43 169.28
C LEU A 267 90.13 -14.94 169.07
N GLU A 268 91.06 -14.45 169.89
CA GLU A 268 92.48 -14.86 169.93
C GLU A 268 92.73 -16.38 170.10
N GLN A 269 91.69 -17.17 170.42
CA GLN A 269 91.77 -18.62 170.64
C GLN A 269 90.83 -19.45 169.74
N GLY A 270 90.11 -18.82 168.80
CA GLY A 270 89.31 -19.52 167.78
C GLY A 270 88.16 -20.40 168.30
N ARG A 271 87.59 -20.10 169.48
CA ARG A 271 86.51 -20.88 170.13
C ARG A 271 85.21 -20.08 170.17
N LEU A 272 84.22 -20.47 169.37
CA LEU A 272 82.90 -19.81 169.38
C LEU A 272 82.11 -20.18 170.64
N SER A 273 81.46 -19.21 171.27
CA SER A 273 80.46 -19.44 172.31
C SER A 273 79.12 -19.92 171.71
N ALA A 274 78.21 -20.37 172.58
CA ALA A 274 76.85 -20.72 172.16
C ALA A 274 76.07 -19.51 171.59
N GLY A 275 76.41 -18.28 172.00
CA GLY A 275 75.85 -17.05 171.45
C GLY A 275 76.35 -16.79 170.03
N ASP A 276 77.65 -16.96 169.80
CA ASP A 276 78.27 -16.74 168.49
C ASP A 276 77.75 -17.76 167.47
N VAL A 277 77.65 -19.03 167.85
CA VAL A 277 77.06 -20.09 167.00
C VAL A 277 75.58 -19.80 166.66
N ALA A 278 74.83 -19.20 167.60
CA ALA A 278 73.45 -18.80 167.34
C ALA A 278 73.37 -17.61 166.37
N GLN A 279 74.20 -16.57 166.55
CA GLN A 279 74.25 -15.41 165.65
C GLN A 279 74.77 -15.79 164.26
N TRP A 280 75.74 -16.69 164.18
CA TRP A 280 76.23 -17.32 162.94
C TRP A 280 75.07 -17.92 162.15
N ALA A 281 74.24 -18.74 162.80
CA ALA A 281 73.08 -19.39 162.16
C ALA A 281 71.97 -18.39 161.77
N VAL A 282 71.96 -17.17 162.32
CA VAL A 282 71.09 -16.06 161.89
C VAL A 282 71.65 -15.41 160.61
N GLU A 283 72.92 -15.00 160.59
CA GLU A 283 73.50 -14.33 159.41
C GLU A 283 73.68 -15.28 158.22
N GLN A 284 74.03 -16.55 158.46
CA GLN A 284 74.05 -17.61 157.43
C GLN A 284 72.66 -17.81 156.80
N ARG A 285 71.61 -17.84 157.62
CA ARG A 285 70.21 -17.93 157.15
C ARG A 285 69.79 -16.67 156.39
N ARG A 286 70.28 -15.50 156.80
CA ARG A 286 70.02 -14.22 156.14
C ARG A 286 70.60 -14.19 154.72
N ASP A 287 71.81 -14.71 154.54
CA ASP A 287 72.50 -14.76 153.24
C ASP A 287 71.95 -15.84 152.32
N LEU A 288 71.65 -17.03 152.84
CA LEU A 288 70.82 -18.03 152.15
C LEU A 288 69.46 -17.44 151.71
N GLY A 289 68.87 -16.56 152.53
CA GLY A 289 67.66 -15.81 152.20
C GLY A 289 67.85 -14.73 151.12
N ARG A 290 69.05 -14.14 150.99
CA ARG A 290 69.41 -13.22 149.88
C ARG A 290 69.56 -14.01 148.58
N LEU A 291 70.34 -15.09 148.60
CA LEU A 291 70.55 -16.00 147.47
C LEU A 291 69.22 -16.60 146.99
N GLY A 292 68.37 -17.09 147.89
CA GLY A 292 67.04 -17.63 147.54
C GLY A 292 66.13 -16.62 146.86
N LYS A 293 66.13 -15.35 147.31
CA LYS A 293 65.39 -14.26 146.64
C LYS A 293 65.98 -13.88 145.28
N HIS A 294 67.31 -13.91 145.14
CA HIS A 294 67.97 -13.65 143.87
C HIS A 294 67.65 -14.74 142.84
N LEU A 295 67.78 -16.02 143.21
CA LEU A 295 67.44 -17.17 142.37
C LEU A 295 65.95 -17.22 142.00
N ALA A 296 65.06 -16.82 142.90
CA ALA A 296 63.65 -16.62 142.59
C ALA A 296 63.49 -15.53 141.51
N LYS A 297 64.00 -14.31 141.75
CA LYS A 297 63.90 -13.20 140.78
C LYS A 297 64.51 -13.56 139.41
N MET A 298 65.66 -14.24 139.37
CA MET A 298 66.24 -14.73 138.13
C MET A 298 65.27 -15.67 137.40
N ARG A 299 64.69 -16.66 138.09
CA ARG A 299 63.69 -17.56 137.53
C ARG A 299 62.47 -16.80 137.01
N ASP A 300 61.96 -15.85 137.79
CA ASP A 300 60.80 -15.02 137.45
C ASP A 300 61.06 -14.13 136.21
N THR A 301 62.33 -13.81 135.90
CA THR A 301 62.71 -13.13 134.65
C THR A 301 63.02 -14.08 133.49
N VAL A 302 63.64 -15.24 133.73
CA VAL A 302 64.06 -16.18 132.69
C VAL A 302 62.89 -17.03 132.17
N GLN A 303 61.91 -17.36 133.03
CA GLN A 303 60.75 -18.15 132.65
C GLN A 303 59.87 -17.47 131.58
N PRO A 304 59.40 -16.22 131.75
CA PRO A 304 58.61 -15.55 130.71
C PRO A 304 59.42 -15.26 129.44
N LEU A 305 60.75 -15.11 129.52
CA LEU A 305 61.60 -15.00 128.33
C LEU A 305 61.70 -16.32 127.55
N ARG A 306 61.69 -17.48 128.23
CA ARG A 306 61.61 -18.80 127.58
C ARG A 306 60.24 -19.02 126.94
N GLU A 307 59.17 -18.69 127.65
CA GLU A 307 57.80 -18.79 127.15
C GLU A 307 57.58 -17.87 125.94
N SER A 308 58.09 -16.63 126.01
CA SER A 308 58.08 -15.69 124.88
C SER A 308 58.96 -16.14 123.71
N LEU A 309 60.05 -16.87 123.94
CA LEU A 309 60.89 -17.41 122.87
C LEU A 309 60.16 -18.53 122.13
N VAL A 310 59.58 -19.49 122.85
CA VAL A 310 58.77 -20.58 122.25
C VAL A 310 57.59 -20.00 121.46
N ALA A 311 56.85 -19.04 122.02
CA ALA A 311 55.74 -18.40 121.32
C ALA A 311 56.17 -17.62 120.05
N LEU A 312 57.40 -17.08 120.03
CA LEU A 312 57.97 -16.44 118.83
C LEU A 312 58.47 -17.46 117.79
N GLU A 313 58.94 -18.64 118.22
CA GLU A 313 59.29 -19.73 117.32
C GLU A 313 58.05 -20.37 116.67
N GLU A 314 57.00 -20.64 117.46
CA GLU A 314 55.69 -21.08 116.96
C GLU A 314 55.09 -20.07 115.97
N ALA A 315 55.14 -18.76 116.29
CA ALA A 315 54.69 -17.71 115.40
C ALA A 315 55.55 -17.60 114.13
N ARG A 316 56.86 -17.87 114.20
CA ARG A 316 57.73 -17.93 113.01
C ARG A 316 57.35 -19.09 112.11
N GLU A 317 57.08 -20.26 112.66
CA GLU A 317 56.72 -21.46 111.89
C GLU A 317 55.37 -21.32 111.19
N GLU A 318 54.36 -20.79 111.88
CA GLU A 318 53.07 -20.49 111.26
C GLU A 318 53.17 -19.39 110.17
N LEU A 319 54.01 -18.36 110.35
CA LEU A 319 54.29 -17.37 109.30
C LEU A 319 55.05 -17.95 108.09
N MET A 320 55.99 -18.87 108.30
CA MET A 320 56.66 -19.58 107.19
C MET A 320 55.67 -20.44 106.42
N LYS A 321 54.81 -21.19 107.11
CA LYS A 321 53.74 -22.00 106.50
C LYS A 321 52.74 -21.14 105.71
N GLN A 322 52.30 -20.01 106.26
CA GLN A 322 51.43 -19.07 105.53
C GLN A 322 52.11 -18.48 104.29
N LEU A 323 53.43 -18.26 104.33
CA LEU A 323 54.21 -17.82 103.18
C LEU A 323 54.33 -18.92 102.11
N GLU A 324 54.54 -20.18 102.50
CA GLU A 324 54.55 -21.34 101.59
C GLU A 324 53.18 -21.56 100.94
N GLU A 325 52.09 -21.57 101.72
CA GLU A 325 50.71 -21.66 101.22
C GLU A 325 50.37 -20.53 100.23
N ALA A 326 50.80 -19.29 100.51
CA ALA A 326 50.62 -18.15 99.61
C ALA A 326 51.48 -18.24 98.34
N GLN A 327 52.72 -18.72 98.42
CA GLN A 327 53.58 -18.97 97.26
C GLN A 327 53.01 -20.07 96.36
N GLU A 328 52.54 -21.17 96.95
CA GLU A 328 51.83 -22.23 96.22
C GLU A 328 50.56 -21.70 95.55
N GLN A 329 49.73 -20.93 96.27
CA GLN A 329 48.52 -20.34 95.69
C GLN A 329 48.85 -19.42 94.52
N GLN A 330 49.90 -18.59 94.63
CA GLN A 330 50.34 -17.73 93.54
C GLN A 330 50.91 -18.54 92.35
N ALA A 331 51.66 -19.61 92.60
CA ALA A 331 52.17 -20.49 91.55
C ALA A 331 51.03 -21.21 90.80
N ARG A 332 50.04 -21.72 91.54
CA ARG A 332 48.81 -22.33 90.99
C ARG A 332 48.03 -21.32 90.14
N GLN A 333 47.85 -20.08 90.62
CA GLN A 333 47.21 -18.99 89.86
C GLN A 333 47.96 -18.62 88.58
N ARG A 334 49.29 -18.47 88.64
CA ARG A 334 50.13 -18.21 87.45
C ARG A 334 50.02 -19.33 86.42
N SER A 335 50.06 -20.58 86.87
CA SER A 335 49.90 -21.76 86.01
C SER A 335 48.52 -21.81 85.35
N GLN A 336 47.45 -21.58 86.11
CA GLN A 336 46.08 -21.50 85.57
C GLN A 336 45.92 -20.37 84.55
N TYR A 337 46.46 -19.18 84.83
CA TYR A 337 46.44 -18.05 83.90
C TYR A 337 47.23 -18.35 82.61
N GLN A 338 48.41 -18.96 82.73
CA GLN A 338 49.22 -19.34 81.57
C GLN A 338 48.57 -20.44 80.72
N ALA A 339 47.92 -21.42 81.35
CA ALA A 339 47.14 -22.44 80.66
C ALA A 339 45.92 -21.84 79.94
N GLY A 340 45.22 -20.90 80.58
CA GLY A 340 44.12 -20.15 79.97
C GLY A 340 44.57 -19.33 78.76
N LEU A 341 45.71 -18.63 78.85
CA LEU A 341 46.30 -17.93 77.70
C LEU A 341 46.62 -18.90 76.55
N GLN A 342 47.27 -20.03 76.83
CA GLN A 342 47.57 -21.05 75.81
C GLN A 342 46.30 -21.61 75.16
N GLU A 343 45.23 -21.84 75.93
CA GLU A 343 43.95 -22.27 75.39
C GLU A 343 43.31 -21.19 74.50
N HIS A 344 43.34 -19.92 74.93
CA HIS A 344 42.87 -18.80 74.10
C HIS A 344 43.68 -18.66 72.80
N ASP A 345 45.01 -18.83 72.84
CA ASP A 345 45.88 -18.82 71.66
C ASP A 345 45.61 -19.99 70.71
N VAL A 346 45.25 -21.17 71.22
CA VAL A 346 44.81 -22.32 70.40
C VAL A 346 43.45 -22.02 69.76
N ARG A 347 42.45 -21.61 70.56
CA ARG A 347 41.10 -21.26 70.08
C ARG A 347 41.14 -20.14 69.03
N LEU A 348 42.03 -19.15 69.19
CA LEU A 348 42.22 -18.05 68.23
C LEU A 348 42.80 -18.56 66.89
N ARG A 349 43.84 -19.40 66.93
CA ARG A 349 44.42 -20.01 65.72
C ARG A 349 43.44 -20.95 65.00
N GLU A 350 42.66 -21.72 65.75
CA GLU A 350 41.57 -22.51 65.18
C GLU A 350 40.50 -21.63 64.50
N ALA A 351 40.10 -20.52 65.13
CA ALA A 351 39.11 -19.60 64.55
C ALA A 351 39.66 -18.89 63.30
N GLN A 352 40.95 -18.54 63.28
CA GLN A 352 41.64 -18.01 62.11
C GLN A 352 41.66 -19.03 60.97
N SER A 353 42.11 -20.27 61.24
CA SER A 353 42.15 -21.35 60.24
C SER A 353 40.75 -21.68 59.68
N LYS A 354 39.73 -21.79 60.54
CA LYS A 354 38.32 -21.99 60.11
C LYS A 354 37.80 -20.84 59.24
N LYS A 355 38.21 -19.60 59.53
CA LYS A 355 37.88 -18.41 58.73
C LYS A 355 38.60 -18.41 57.37
N GLU A 356 39.87 -18.79 57.33
CA GLU A 356 40.66 -18.90 56.10
C GLU A 356 40.13 -20.03 55.19
N GLU A 357 39.77 -21.19 55.76
CA GLU A 357 39.07 -22.24 55.03
C GLU A 357 37.73 -21.76 54.46
N ALA A 358 36.91 -21.08 55.26
CA ALA A 358 35.61 -20.55 54.83
C ALA A 358 35.77 -19.53 53.68
N ALA A 359 36.73 -18.61 53.79
CA ALA A 359 37.06 -17.66 52.75
C ALA A 359 37.59 -18.34 51.48
N GLY A 360 38.41 -19.39 51.61
CA GLY A 360 38.91 -20.19 50.49
C GLY A 360 37.80 -20.93 49.74
N ARG A 361 36.86 -21.53 50.48
CA ARG A 361 35.66 -22.19 49.92
C ARG A 361 34.80 -21.17 49.17
N GLN A 362 34.47 -20.03 49.79
CA GLN A 362 33.72 -18.94 49.17
C GLN A 362 34.42 -18.39 47.92
N HIS A 363 35.74 -18.21 47.94
CA HIS A 363 36.50 -17.74 46.78
C HIS A 363 36.43 -18.73 45.60
N GLU A 364 36.60 -20.04 45.85
CA GLU A 364 36.50 -21.05 44.79
C GLU A 364 35.06 -21.26 44.29
N GLU A 365 34.05 -21.06 45.14
CA GLU A 365 32.62 -21.00 44.74
C GLU A 365 32.32 -19.78 43.86
N LEU A 366 32.78 -18.59 44.25
CA LEU A 366 32.67 -17.37 43.44
C LEU A 366 33.38 -17.54 42.09
N LYS A 367 34.56 -18.15 42.06
CA LYS A 367 35.33 -18.43 40.84
C LYS A 367 34.66 -19.47 39.93
N LYS A 368 33.94 -20.45 40.49
CA LYS A 368 33.05 -21.35 39.73
C LYS A 368 31.82 -20.61 39.19
N CYS A 369 31.25 -19.70 39.97
CA CYS A 369 30.13 -18.85 39.55
C CYS A 369 30.53 -17.93 38.38
N ILE A 370 31.66 -17.24 38.49
CA ILE A 370 32.26 -16.40 37.45
C ILE A 370 32.45 -17.20 36.16
N LYS A 371 33.14 -18.35 36.21
CA LYS A 371 33.31 -19.24 35.02
C LYS A 371 31.99 -19.69 34.39
N SER A 372 30.95 -19.90 35.21
CA SER A 372 29.61 -20.25 34.73
C SER A 372 28.90 -19.08 34.05
N LEU A 373 29.10 -17.85 34.56
CA LEU A 373 28.58 -16.61 33.97
C LEU A 373 29.35 -16.23 32.69
N GLU A 374 30.67 -16.31 32.68
CA GLU A 374 31.53 -16.16 31.48
C GLU A 374 31.06 -17.09 30.35
N LYS A 375 30.84 -18.38 30.66
CA LYS A 375 30.34 -19.37 29.70
C LYS A 375 28.90 -19.10 29.23
N LYS A 376 28.07 -18.41 30.02
CA LYS A 376 26.73 -17.94 29.60
C LYS A 376 26.85 -16.72 28.71
N ASN A 377 27.66 -15.73 29.08
CA ASN A 377 27.89 -14.51 28.29
C ASN A 377 28.50 -14.84 26.92
N ALA A 378 29.48 -15.74 26.84
CA ALA A 378 30.05 -16.19 25.57
C ALA A 378 29.00 -16.88 24.66
N LYS A 379 28.04 -17.62 25.23
CA LYS A 379 26.91 -18.19 24.47
C LYS A 379 25.92 -17.13 24.01
N LEU A 380 25.60 -16.16 24.86
CA LEU A 380 24.70 -15.06 24.51
C LEU A 380 25.31 -14.16 23.44
N GLN A 381 26.61 -13.88 23.50
CA GLN A 381 27.34 -13.15 22.47
C GLN A 381 27.26 -13.90 21.13
N ALA A 382 27.65 -15.19 21.09
CA ALA A 382 27.55 -15.98 19.87
C ALA A 382 26.11 -16.07 19.30
N GLN A 383 25.08 -16.03 20.16
CA GLN A 383 23.68 -15.97 19.73
C GLN A 383 23.30 -14.59 19.16
N ILE A 384 23.80 -13.49 19.76
CA ILE A 384 23.65 -12.12 19.25
C ILE A 384 24.35 -12.00 17.89
N ASP A 385 25.56 -12.54 17.74
CA ASP A 385 26.33 -12.53 16.50
C ASP A 385 25.53 -13.24 15.39
N ILE A 386 25.04 -14.46 15.63
CA ILE A 386 24.18 -15.22 14.70
C ILE A 386 22.87 -14.48 14.36
N GLN A 387 22.29 -13.74 15.31
CA GLN A 387 21.09 -12.93 15.07
C GLN A 387 21.41 -11.70 14.21
N SER A 388 22.52 -11.00 14.47
CA SER A 388 23.01 -9.88 13.66
C SER A 388 23.27 -10.30 12.21
N ASP A 389 23.98 -11.42 12.05
CA ASP A 389 24.21 -12.10 10.77
C ASP A 389 22.91 -12.41 10.00
N THR A 390 21.86 -12.80 10.73
CA THR A 390 20.56 -13.17 10.15
C THR A 390 19.73 -11.95 9.80
N ILE A 391 19.79 -10.88 10.60
CA ILE A 391 19.22 -9.57 10.26
C ILE A 391 19.88 -9.06 8.99
N HIS A 392 21.22 -9.00 8.94
CA HIS A 392 21.94 -8.48 7.78
C HIS A 392 21.62 -9.27 6.49
N ARG A 393 21.50 -10.61 6.57
CA ARG A 393 21.02 -11.44 5.44
C ARG A 393 19.59 -11.05 4.98
N LEU A 394 18.68 -10.80 5.92
CA LEU A 394 17.31 -10.37 5.60
C LEU A 394 17.27 -8.94 5.02
N GLU A 395 18.18 -8.06 5.42
CA GLU A 395 18.33 -6.72 4.85
C GLU A 395 18.81 -6.77 3.40
N CYS A 396 19.82 -7.59 3.10
CA CYS A 396 20.27 -7.80 1.71
C CYS A 396 19.15 -8.39 0.82
N VAL A 397 18.29 -9.26 1.37
CA VAL A 397 17.11 -9.80 0.65
C VAL A 397 16.03 -8.74 0.47
N ARG A 398 15.74 -7.91 1.48
CA ARG A 398 14.84 -6.75 1.39
C ARG A 398 15.30 -5.80 0.28
N ASP A 399 16.59 -5.46 0.24
CA ASP A 399 17.12 -4.48 -0.69
C ASP A 399 17.16 -5.01 -2.14
N GLY A 400 17.38 -6.32 -2.33
CA GLY A 400 17.17 -6.99 -3.62
C GLY A 400 15.71 -6.98 -4.06
N LEU A 401 14.77 -7.33 -3.19
CA LEU A 401 13.33 -7.28 -3.49
C LEU A 401 12.85 -5.86 -3.79
N GLN A 402 13.42 -4.84 -3.16
CA GLN A 402 13.12 -3.44 -3.44
C GLN A 402 13.58 -3.03 -4.86
N GLN A 403 14.71 -3.57 -5.34
CA GLN A 403 15.17 -3.39 -6.72
C GLN A 403 14.27 -4.14 -7.71
N ASP A 404 13.89 -5.39 -7.42
CA ASP A 404 12.96 -6.18 -8.26
C ASP A 404 11.59 -5.51 -8.40
N VAL A 405 11.06 -4.90 -7.33
CA VAL A 405 9.82 -4.11 -7.37
C VAL A 405 9.99 -2.87 -8.24
N SER A 406 11.08 -2.12 -8.06
CA SER A 406 11.36 -0.89 -8.83
C SER A 406 11.49 -1.19 -10.34
N ALA A 407 12.19 -2.26 -10.69
CA ALA A 407 12.32 -2.71 -12.09
C ALA A 407 10.96 -3.13 -12.68
N ARG A 408 10.09 -3.79 -11.89
CA ARG A 408 8.73 -4.12 -12.33
C ARG A 408 7.83 -2.90 -12.50
N GLU A 409 8.01 -1.85 -11.72
CA GLU A 409 7.30 -0.59 -11.92
C GLU A 409 7.75 0.11 -13.21
N GLU A 410 9.04 0.04 -13.56
CA GLU A 410 9.55 0.51 -14.87
C GLU A 410 9.00 -0.32 -16.05
N ASP A 411 9.02 -1.66 -15.95
CA ASP A 411 8.42 -2.56 -16.94
C ASP A 411 6.91 -2.30 -17.10
N GLN A 412 6.18 -2.11 -16.01
CA GLN A 412 4.74 -1.86 -16.06
C GLN A 412 4.42 -0.49 -16.69
N GLN A 413 5.24 0.53 -16.44
CA GLN A 413 5.16 1.80 -17.18
C GLN A 413 5.50 1.63 -18.66
N ALA A 414 6.45 0.77 -19.02
CA ALA A 414 6.79 0.49 -20.41
C ALA A 414 5.64 -0.24 -21.14
N ILE A 415 4.99 -1.20 -20.48
CA ILE A 415 3.78 -1.88 -20.97
C ILE A 415 2.64 -0.89 -21.20
N GLN A 416 2.35 -0.01 -20.24
CA GLN A 416 1.32 1.04 -20.41
C GLN A 416 1.59 1.93 -21.65
N LYS A 417 2.84 2.39 -21.82
CA LYS A 417 3.28 3.19 -22.98
C LYS A 417 3.23 2.41 -24.31
N LEU A 418 3.19 1.07 -24.27
CA LEU A 418 2.98 0.22 -25.45
C LEU A 418 1.49 -0.02 -25.71
N GLU A 419 0.67 -0.25 -24.69
CA GLU A 419 -0.79 -0.34 -24.82
C GLU A 419 -1.40 0.93 -25.42
N GLU A 420 -0.95 2.11 -24.98
CA GLU A 420 -1.38 3.40 -25.56
C GLU A 420 -1.04 3.51 -27.04
N LYS A 421 0.15 3.05 -27.45
CA LYS A 421 0.56 3.01 -28.87
C LYS A 421 -0.25 1.99 -29.67
N ILE A 422 -0.57 0.83 -29.09
CA ILE A 422 -1.43 -0.18 -29.73
C ILE A 422 -2.81 0.42 -29.98
N ARG A 423 -3.47 1.00 -28.97
CA ARG A 423 -4.79 1.65 -29.12
C ARG A 423 -4.77 2.78 -30.17
N LEU A 424 -3.69 3.56 -30.23
CA LEU A 424 -3.51 4.60 -31.25
C LEU A 424 -3.38 4.00 -32.67
N LEU A 425 -2.60 2.94 -32.84
CA LEU A 425 -2.42 2.25 -34.11
C LEU A 425 -3.70 1.52 -34.55
N GLU A 426 -4.43 0.90 -33.64
CA GLU A 426 -5.76 0.31 -33.88
C GLU A 426 -6.75 1.35 -34.37
N ALA A 427 -6.81 2.52 -33.72
CA ALA A 427 -7.66 3.63 -34.16
C ALA A 427 -7.28 4.17 -35.54
N GLN A 428 -5.98 4.26 -35.85
CA GLN A 428 -5.49 4.62 -37.19
C GLN A 428 -5.82 3.57 -38.25
N LEU A 429 -5.71 2.28 -37.92
CA LEU A 429 -6.01 1.16 -38.81
C LEU A 429 -7.51 1.12 -39.12
N LEU A 430 -8.37 1.28 -38.12
CA LEU A 430 -9.82 1.44 -38.29
C LEU A 430 -10.15 2.66 -39.16
N ALA A 431 -9.54 3.82 -38.91
CA ALA A 431 -9.75 5.02 -39.72
C ALA A 431 -9.39 4.76 -41.20
N ASN A 432 -8.22 4.17 -41.45
CA ASN A 432 -7.73 3.79 -42.78
C ASN A 432 -8.65 2.76 -43.45
N GLN A 433 -9.18 1.77 -42.71
CA GLN A 433 -10.17 0.84 -43.24
C GLN A 433 -11.41 1.59 -43.73
N THR A 434 -11.97 2.52 -42.95
CA THR A 434 -13.15 3.29 -43.42
C THR A 434 -12.85 4.24 -44.59
N LEU A 435 -11.57 4.53 -44.90
CA LEU A 435 -11.17 5.26 -46.11
C LEU A 435 -11.08 4.29 -47.30
N LEU A 436 -10.47 3.12 -47.10
CA LEU A 436 -10.41 2.04 -48.10
C LEU A 436 -11.81 1.56 -48.51
N ASP A 437 -12.74 1.44 -47.56
CA ASP A 437 -14.15 1.08 -47.82
C ASP A 437 -14.84 2.15 -48.69
N LYS A 438 -14.55 3.44 -48.45
CA LYS A 438 -15.10 4.57 -49.23
C LYS A 438 -14.54 4.58 -50.65
N GLU A 439 -13.24 4.39 -50.84
CA GLU A 439 -12.65 4.29 -52.18
C GLU A 439 -13.12 3.03 -52.91
N SER A 440 -13.32 1.91 -52.20
CA SER A 440 -13.88 0.67 -52.76
C SER A 440 -15.33 0.87 -53.22
N ALA A 441 -16.14 1.60 -52.46
CA ALA A 441 -17.51 1.96 -52.83
C ALA A 441 -17.55 2.91 -54.05
N LYS A 442 -16.65 3.91 -54.12
CA LYS A 442 -16.48 4.76 -55.31
C LYS A 442 -16.08 3.94 -56.53
N TYR A 443 -15.11 3.03 -56.38
CA TYR A 443 -14.67 2.14 -57.45
C TYR A 443 -15.81 1.25 -57.97
N GLN A 444 -16.58 0.60 -57.08
CA GLN A 444 -17.77 -0.16 -57.47
C GLN A 444 -18.82 0.69 -58.19
N SER A 445 -19.02 1.95 -57.76
CA SER A 445 -19.92 2.88 -58.45
C SER A 445 -19.42 3.24 -59.85
N ALA A 446 -18.10 3.43 -60.02
CA ALA A 446 -17.48 3.68 -61.31
C ALA A 446 -17.57 2.45 -62.24
N CYS A 447 -17.39 1.23 -61.72
CA CYS A 447 -17.60 -0.01 -62.47
C CYS A 447 -19.05 -0.11 -63.00
N ARG A 448 -20.05 0.11 -62.15
CA ARG A 448 -21.47 0.09 -62.57
C ARG A 448 -21.79 1.18 -63.60
N GLN A 449 -21.16 2.36 -63.48
CA GLN A 449 -21.28 3.43 -64.48
C GLN A 449 -20.65 3.02 -65.82
N GLN A 450 -19.48 2.38 -65.80
CA GLN A 450 -18.79 1.86 -66.98
C GLN A 450 -19.59 0.73 -67.65
N GLU A 451 -20.15 -0.21 -66.88
CA GLU A 451 -21.05 -1.26 -67.36
C GLU A 451 -22.30 -0.65 -68.03
N SER A 452 -22.92 0.34 -67.40
CA SER A 452 -24.06 1.08 -67.98
C SER A 452 -23.68 1.83 -69.26
N MET A 453 -22.48 2.40 -69.33
CA MET A 453 -21.97 3.06 -70.53
C MET A 453 -21.69 2.06 -71.67
N GLN A 454 -21.11 0.90 -71.37
CA GLN A 454 -20.88 -0.17 -72.34
C GLN A 454 -22.19 -0.79 -72.84
N LEU A 455 -23.20 -0.95 -71.99
CA LEU A 455 -24.54 -1.40 -72.41
C LEU A 455 -25.19 -0.38 -73.35
N LYS A 456 -25.09 0.93 -73.06
CA LYS A 456 -25.55 1.98 -73.97
C LYS A 456 -24.78 1.98 -75.29
N GLN A 457 -23.46 1.80 -75.26
CA GLN A 457 -22.64 1.72 -76.48
C GLN A 457 -23.02 0.51 -77.34
N LYS A 458 -23.31 -0.65 -76.74
CA LYS A 458 -23.81 -1.83 -77.45
C LYS A 458 -25.19 -1.58 -78.07
N ALA A 459 -26.13 -1.04 -77.31
CA ALA A 459 -27.45 -0.70 -77.84
C ALA A 459 -27.40 0.36 -78.96
N MET A 460 -26.45 1.29 -78.91
CA MET A 460 -26.19 2.24 -80.00
C MET A 460 -25.60 1.56 -81.24
N LEU A 461 -24.68 0.60 -81.06
CA LEU A 461 -24.15 -0.20 -82.18
C LEU A 461 -25.26 -1.06 -82.81
N GLU A 462 -26.07 -1.75 -82.02
CA GLU A 462 -27.24 -2.51 -82.50
C GLU A 462 -28.27 -1.63 -83.25
N GLN A 463 -28.38 -0.34 -82.89
CA GLN A 463 -29.16 0.65 -83.63
C GLN A 463 -28.50 1.08 -84.94
N VAL A 464 -27.18 1.28 -84.98
CA VAL A 464 -26.43 1.54 -86.22
C VAL A 464 -26.51 0.33 -87.16
N ASP A 465 -26.26 -0.88 -86.67
CA ASP A 465 -26.44 -2.14 -87.40
C ASP A 465 -27.88 -2.36 -87.91
N THR A 466 -28.86 -1.64 -87.33
CA THR A 466 -30.26 -1.63 -87.81
C THR A 466 -30.47 -0.59 -88.90
N LEU A 467 -29.98 0.64 -88.71
CA LEU A 467 -30.04 1.71 -89.71
C LEU A 467 -29.24 1.34 -90.97
N ASP A 468 -28.10 0.66 -90.84
CA ASP A 468 -27.30 0.19 -91.97
C ASP A 468 -28.05 -0.89 -92.77
N ARG A 469 -28.74 -1.83 -92.10
CA ARG A 469 -29.62 -2.81 -92.77
C ARG A 469 -30.83 -2.15 -93.45
N GLU A 470 -31.42 -1.12 -92.83
CA GLU A 470 -32.49 -0.32 -93.45
C GLU A 470 -31.97 0.44 -94.68
N CYS A 471 -30.74 1.00 -94.62
CA CYS A 471 -30.08 1.61 -95.77
C CYS A 471 -29.78 0.61 -96.88
N GLU A 472 -29.22 -0.57 -96.55
CA GLU A 472 -28.99 -1.65 -97.51
C GLU A 472 -30.29 -2.12 -98.18
N GLU A 473 -31.38 -2.25 -97.42
CA GLU A 473 -32.68 -2.61 -97.98
C GLU A 473 -33.26 -1.51 -98.87
N MET A 474 -33.19 -0.24 -98.45
CA MET A 474 -33.63 0.88 -99.27
C MET A 474 -32.81 1.03 -100.56
N GLN A 475 -31.49 0.78 -100.49
CA GLN A 475 -30.61 0.81 -101.67
C GLN A 475 -30.83 -0.41 -102.58
N ARG A 476 -31.16 -1.59 -102.03
CA ARG A 476 -31.58 -2.76 -102.82
C ARG A 476 -32.90 -2.51 -103.54
N ARG A 477 -33.92 -2.00 -102.83
CA ARG A 477 -35.22 -1.60 -103.40
C ARG A 477 -35.08 -0.49 -104.46
N LEU A 478 -34.12 0.42 -104.28
CA LEU A 478 -33.76 1.40 -105.30
C LEU A 478 -33.19 0.72 -106.54
N GLY A 479 -32.20 -0.17 -106.38
CA GLY A 479 -31.61 -0.94 -107.47
C GLY A 479 -32.63 -1.81 -108.22
N GLU A 480 -33.51 -2.52 -107.51
CA GLU A 480 -34.65 -3.26 -108.07
C GLU A 480 -35.59 -2.34 -108.89
N SER A 481 -35.81 -1.10 -108.42
CA SER A 481 -36.62 -0.10 -109.12
C SER A 481 -35.88 0.60 -110.28
N GLU A 482 -34.54 0.60 -110.28
CA GLU A 482 -33.71 1.13 -111.36
C GLU A 482 -33.58 0.08 -112.47
N GLU A 483 -33.31 -1.18 -112.12
CA GLU A 483 -33.36 -2.34 -113.03
C GLU A 483 -34.74 -2.44 -113.68
N ALA A 484 -35.84 -2.46 -112.92
CA ALA A 484 -37.20 -2.49 -113.47
C ALA A 484 -37.54 -1.26 -114.35
N LYS A 485 -36.86 -0.13 -114.17
CA LYS A 485 -37.00 1.06 -115.02
C LYS A 485 -36.19 0.93 -116.30
N GLU A 486 -34.97 0.40 -116.25
CA GLU A 486 -34.17 0.08 -117.45
C GLU A 486 -34.89 -0.97 -118.29
N ASP A 487 -35.42 -2.01 -117.65
CA ASP A 487 -36.23 -3.10 -118.21
C ASP A 487 -37.52 -2.58 -118.90
N LEU A 488 -38.15 -1.52 -118.37
CA LEU A 488 -39.26 -0.80 -119.01
C LEU A 488 -38.80 0.13 -120.14
N GLN A 489 -37.61 0.72 -120.02
CA GLN A 489 -37.04 1.62 -121.03
C GLN A 489 -36.56 0.84 -122.27
N GLU A 490 -36.00 -0.36 -122.09
CA GLU A 490 -35.67 -1.29 -123.17
C GLU A 490 -36.93 -1.74 -123.92
N LYS A 491 -37.98 -2.15 -123.18
CA LYS A 491 -39.30 -2.47 -123.76
C LYS A 491 -39.89 -1.28 -124.52
N MET A 492 -39.69 -0.04 -124.04
CA MET A 492 -40.11 1.16 -124.76
C MET A 492 -39.29 1.41 -126.04
N THR A 493 -37.97 1.13 -126.04
CA THR A 493 -37.17 1.19 -127.27
C THR A 493 -37.54 0.10 -128.27
N GLN A 494 -37.78 -1.14 -127.82
CA GLN A 494 -38.27 -2.22 -128.70
C GLN A 494 -39.62 -1.85 -129.33
N MET A 495 -40.59 -1.37 -128.53
CA MET A 495 -41.89 -0.89 -129.05
C MET A 495 -41.74 0.29 -130.03
N LEU A 496 -40.71 1.13 -129.88
CA LEU A 496 -40.41 2.22 -130.80
C LEU A 496 -39.79 1.70 -132.11
N GLU A 497 -38.91 0.71 -132.05
CA GLU A 497 -38.34 0.04 -133.23
C GLU A 497 -39.40 -0.75 -134.00
N GLU A 498 -40.24 -1.53 -133.33
CA GLU A 498 -41.38 -2.24 -133.94
C GLU A 498 -42.37 -1.26 -134.60
N LYS A 499 -42.68 -0.14 -133.92
CA LYS A 499 -43.46 0.95 -134.52
C LYS A 499 -42.80 1.49 -135.78
N ASN A 500 -41.49 1.76 -135.75
CA ASN A 500 -40.77 2.29 -136.92
C ASN A 500 -40.81 1.30 -138.09
N GLN A 501 -40.53 0.01 -137.84
CA GLN A 501 -40.65 -1.04 -138.86
C GLN A 501 -42.06 -1.15 -139.47
N LEU A 502 -43.12 -0.97 -138.67
CA LEU A 502 -44.50 -0.93 -139.16
C LEU A 502 -44.79 0.33 -139.97
N ASN A 503 -44.19 1.46 -139.60
CA ASN A 503 -44.33 2.73 -140.30
C ASN A 503 -43.57 2.73 -141.64
N ASP A 504 -42.42 2.07 -141.71
CA ASP A 504 -41.66 1.85 -142.95
C ASP A 504 -42.43 0.93 -143.91
N LYS A 505 -42.99 -0.18 -143.41
CA LYS A 505 -43.89 -1.06 -144.18
C LYS A 505 -45.14 -0.33 -144.68
N LEU A 506 -45.69 0.60 -143.89
CA LEU A 506 -46.82 1.44 -144.29
C LEU A 506 -46.41 2.41 -145.41
N ALA A 507 -45.22 3.01 -145.34
CA ALA A 507 -44.68 3.86 -146.40
C ALA A 507 -44.42 3.08 -147.69
N GLU A 508 -43.91 1.85 -147.59
CA GLU A 508 -43.74 0.94 -148.73
C GLU A 508 -45.08 0.63 -149.42
N GLN A 509 -46.13 0.29 -148.65
CA GLN A 509 -47.47 0.07 -149.22
C GLN A 509 -48.08 1.35 -149.81
N GLN A 510 -47.84 2.53 -149.21
CA GLN A 510 -48.27 3.81 -149.80
C GLN A 510 -47.57 4.09 -151.14
N ALA A 511 -46.29 3.76 -151.27
CA ALA A 511 -45.56 3.88 -152.53
C ALA A 511 -46.10 2.91 -153.61
N GLN A 512 -46.44 1.67 -153.24
CA GLN A 512 -47.07 0.71 -154.15
C GLN A 512 -48.46 1.20 -154.63
N VAL A 513 -49.29 1.74 -153.73
CA VAL A 513 -50.59 2.33 -154.07
C VAL A 513 -50.43 3.57 -154.97
N ALA A 514 -49.41 4.39 -154.76
CA ALA A 514 -49.11 5.54 -155.62
C ALA A 514 -48.79 5.09 -157.06
N GLY A 515 -47.92 4.09 -157.24
CA GLY A 515 -47.58 3.55 -158.56
C GLY A 515 -48.79 3.00 -159.32
N VAL A 516 -49.65 2.22 -158.65
CA VAL A 516 -50.90 1.68 -159.26
C VAL A 516 -51.88 2.80 -159.65
N GLN A 517 -51.92 3.89 -158.88
CA GLN A 517 -52.73 5.07 -159.21
C GLN A 517 -52.14 5.88 -160.40
N GLU A 518 -50.82 5.87 -160.58
CA GLU A 518 -50.13 6.49 -161.71
C GLU A 518 -50.34 5.69 -163.01
N GLU A 519 -50.20 4.36 -162.99
CA GLU A 519 -50.57 3.47 -164.11
C GLU A 519 -52.03 3.67 -164.55
N LYS A 520 -52.95 3.78 -163.58
CA LYS A 520 -54.36 4.04 -163.82
C LYS A 520 -54.60 5.38 -164.52
N GLN A 521 -53.90 6.45 -164.14
CA GLN A 521 -54.02 7.75 -164.84
C GLN A 521 -53.49 7.68 -166.27
N GLY A 522 -52.40 6.93 -166.51
CA GLY A 522 -51.89 6.65 -167.85
C GLY A 522 -52.94 5.94 -168.73
N LEU A 523 -53.57 4.88 -168.21
CA LEU A 523 -54.62 4.13 -168.90
C LEU A 523 -55.87 4.98 -169.18
N GLN A 524 -56.29 5.83 -168.23
CA GLN A 524 -57.42 6.75 -168.43
C GLN A 524 -57.14 7.76 -169.55
N SER A 525 -55.93 8.35 -169.58
CA SER A 525 -55.52 9.30 -170.62
C SER A 525 -55.55 8.67 -172.02
N HIS A 526 -55.05 7.43 -172.14
CA HIS A 526 -55.05 6.66 -173.40
C HIS A 526 -56.48 6.35 -173.90
N MET A 527 -57.42 6.13 -172.98
CA MET A 527 -58.83 5.86 -173.30
C MET A 527 -59.55 7.12 -173.80
N GLU A 528 -59.22 8.30 -173.25
CA GLU A 528 -59.75 9.59 -173.72
C GLU A 528 -59.23 9.97 -175.12
N ASP A 529 -57.97 9.68 -175.43
CA ASP A 529 -57.39 9.86 -176.78
C ASP A 529 -58.09 8.98 -177.83
N LEU A 530 -58.41 7.73 -177.47
CA LEU A 530 -59.22 6.83 -178.31
C LEU A 530 -60.64 7.37 -178.52
N GLN A 531 -61.28 7.89 -177.47
CA GLN A 531 -62.62 8.49 -177.63
C GLN A 531 -62.61 9.70 -178.56
N ARG A 532 -61.59 10.56 -178.49
CA ARG A 532 -61.44 11.73 -179.38
C ARG A 532 -61.29 11.36 -180.85
N THR A 533 -60.51 10.32 -181.15
CA THR A 533 -60.35 9.82 -182.54
C THR A 533 -61.60 9.13 -183.06
N VAL A 534 -62.33 8.38 -182.23
CA VAL A 534 -63.62 7.78 -182.61
C VAL A 534 -64.67 8.85 -182.93
N THR A 535 -64.74 9.96 -182.19
CA THR A 535 -65.69 11.04 -182.49
C THR A 535 -65.38 11.77 -183.81
N GLN A 536 -64.11 12.08 -184.10
CA GLN A 536 -63.73 12.75 -185.35
C GLN A 536 -64.15 11.94 -186.59
N LEU A 537 -63.95 10.61 -186.56
CA LEU A 537 -64.34 9.70 -187.64
C LEU A 537 -65.86 9.55 -187.82
N GLN A 538 -66.68 9.95 -186.83
CA GLN A 538 -68.14 9.93 -186.94
C GLN A 538 -68.68 11.18 -187.64
N ASP A 539 -68.10 12.36 -187.38
CA ASP A 539 -68.54 13.61 -187.99
C ASP A 539 -68.24 13.66 -189.51
N GLU A 540 -67.06 13.18 -189.94
CA GLU A 540 -66.69 13.12 -191.37
C GLU A 540 -67.69 12.30 -192.22
N VAL A 541 -68.23 11.21 -191.66
CA VAL A 541 -69.22 10.35 -192.34
C VAL A 541 -70.59 11.03 -192.46
N LEU A 542 -70.94 11.93 -191.53
CA LEU A 542 -72.21 12.67 -191.54
C LEU A 542 -72.21 13.80 -192.57
N GLU A 543 -71.10 14.55 -192.74
CA GLU A 543 -71.02 15.57 -193.78
C GLU A 543 -71.15 14.99 -195.20
N LEU A 544 -70.40 13.92 -195.48
CA LEU A 544 -70.38 13.26 -196.80
C LEU A 544 -71.78 12.75 -197.20
N THR A 545 -72.51 12.13 -196.26
CA THR A 545 -73.85 11.57 -196.50
C THR A 545 -74.99 12.59 -196.50
N HIS A 546 -74.74 13.84 -196.09
CA HIS A 546 -75.65 14.96 -196.30
C HIS A 546 -75.46 15.59 -197.69
N ARG A 547 -74.20 15.80 -198.11
CA ARG A 547 -73.84 16.46 -199.37
C ARG A 547 -74.33 15.72 -200.61
N GLU A 548 -74.31 14.39 -200.60
CA GLU A 548 -74.80 13.55 -201.71
C GLU A 548 -76.31 13.72 -201.96
N LYS A 549 -77.11 13.85 -200.90
CA LYS A 549 -78.59 13.89 -200.99
C LYS A 549 -79.14 15.16 -201.65
N LEU A 550 -78.42 16.28 -201.57
CA LEU A 550 -78.87 17.56 -202.12
C LEU A 550 -78.71 17.66 -203.65
N LEU A 551 -77.74 16.93 -204.22
CA LEU A 551 -77.33 17.07 -205.63
C LEU A 551 -78.27 16.37 -206.63
N VAL A 552 -79.20 15.53 -206.16
CA VAL A 552 -80.06 14.69 -207.02
C VAL A 552 -81.38 15.39 -207.38
N ALA A 553 -81.82 16.40 -206.62
CA ALA A 553 -83.21 16.88 -206.65
C ALA A 553 -83.52 18.01 -207.66
N TYR A 554 -82.54 18.82 -208.07
CA TYR A 554 -82.79 20.05 -208.86
C TYR A 554 -81.75 20.28 -209.98
N PRO A 555 -81.98 19.75 -211.19
CA PRO A 555 -81.02 19.83 -212.31
C PRO A 555 -80.75 21.25 -212.85
N GLU A 556 -81.69 22.19 -212.66
CA GLU A 556 -81.60 23.55 -213.22
C GLU A 556 -80.97 24.58 -212.27
N LEU A 557 -80.51 24.18 -211.07
CA LEU A 557 -79.67 25.01 -210.19
C LEU A 557 -78.19 25.03 -210.64
N SER A 558 -77.96 25.18 -211.95
CA SER A 558 -76.63 25.19 -212.56
C SER A 558 -76.14 26.61 -212.83
N ALA A 559 -75.43 27.19 -211.86
CA ALA A 559 -74.71 28.45 -212.03
C ALA A 559 -73.31 28.19 -212.60
N LEU A 560 -72.98 28.83 -213.73
CA LEU A 560 -71.70 28.65 -214.44
C LEU A 560 -70.63 29.70 -214.09
N ALA A 561 -69.38 29.32 -214.34
CA ALA A 561 -68.13 30.12 -214.32
C ALA A 561 -67.64 30.57 -212.91
N HIS A 562 -66.39 30.31 -212.49
CA HIS A 562 -65.17 29.71 -213.11
C HIS A 562 -64.63 28.56 -212.22
N GLY A 563 -63.62 27.73 -212.55
CA GLY A 563 -62.59 27.69 -213.62
C GLY A 563 -61.17 27.61 -213.02
N PRO A 564 -60.08 27.34 -213.77
CA PRO A 564 -59.97 27.20 -215.23
C PRO A 564 -59.66 25.70 -215.63
N PRO A 565 -58.77 25.28 -216.58
CA PRO A 565 -58.87 23.95 -217.26
C PRO A 565 -57.97 22.87 -216.58
N GLN A 566 -58.02 21.56 -216.87
CA GLN A 566 -58.34 20.73 -218.07
C GLN A 566 -57.17 20.49 -219.07
N SER A 567 -57.06 19.23 -219.53
CA SER A 567 -56.15 18.64 -220.53
C SER A 567 -54.66 18.45 -220.20
N THR A 568 -54.12 17.32 -220.66
CA THR A 568 -52.67 17.01 -220.67
C THR A 568 -51.93 17.68 -221.84
N GLY A 569 -52.65 18.28 -222.80
CA GLY A 569 -52.09 18.75 -224.07
C GLY A 569 -51.81 17.64 -225.10
N ASP A 570 -52.06 16.37 -224.73
CA ASP A 570 -51.92 15.18 -225.57
C ASP A 570 -53.28 14.50 -225.75
N VAL A 571 -53.88 14.72 -226.93
CA VAL A 571 -55.24 14.29 -227.28
C VAL A 571 -55.40 12.76 -227.27
N PHE A 572 -54.33 11.99 -227.46
CA PHE A 572 -54.43 10.52 -227.43
C PHE A 572 -54.69 9.98 -226.03
N LYS A 573 -54.05 10.55 -225.00
CA LYS A 573 -54.13 10.04 -223.61
C LYS A 573 -55.44 10.41 -222.93
N ASP A 574 -55.88 11.66 -223.09
CA ASP A 574 -57.14 12.15 -222.53
C ASP A 574 -58.32 11.29 -223.06
N MET A 575 -58.25 10.86 -224.33
CA MET A 575 -59.25 9.99 -224.99
C MET A 575 -59.21 8.52 -224.53
N GLU A 576 -58.03 7.96 -224.23
CA GLU A 576 -57.86 6.59 -223.73
C GLU A 576 -58.45 6.42 -222.32
N GLN A 577 -58.20 7.39 -221.43
CA GLN A 577 -58.77 7.39 -220.07
C GLN A 577 -60.31 7.52 -220.11
N GLN A 578 -60.84 8.30 -221.06
CA GLN A 578 -62.28 8.47 -221.23
C GLN A 578 -62.96 7.18 -221.75
N LEU A 579 -62.27 6.37 -222.55
CA LEU A 579 -62.72 5.02 -222.94
C LEU A 579 -62.74 4.04 -221.75
N LEU A 580 -61.68 4.03 -220.93
CA LEU A 580 -61.62 3.20 -219.72
C LEU A 580 -62.75 3.55 -218.72
N ALA A 581 -62.99 4.84 -218.47
CA ALA A 581 -64.07 5.29 -217.60
C ALA A 581 -65.46 4.83 -218.09
N ASN A 582 -65.72 4.94 -219.40
CA ASN A 582 -66.97 4.47 -220.00
C ASN A 582 -67.14 2.94 -219.89
N SER A 583 -66.07 2.16 -220.02
CA SER A 583 -66.14 0.69 -219.89
C SER A 583 -66.59 0.24 -218.49
N MET A 584 -66.18 0.96 -217.44
CA MET A 584 -66.55 0.64 -216.06
C MET A 584 -67.99 1.08 -215.73
N ARG A 585 -68.46 2.17 -216.36
CA ARG A 585 -69.82 2.69 -216.22
C ARG A 585 -70.91 1.70 -216.66
N ILE A 586 -70.62 0.88 -217.68
CA ILE A 586 -71.55 -0.16 -218.16
C ILE A 586 -71.76 -1.25 -217.08
N ARG A 587 -70.69 -1.66 -216.39
CA ARG A 587 -70.74 -2.70 -215.35
C ARG A 587 -71.62 -2.32 -214.15
N ILE A 588 -71.76 -1.03 -213.85
CA ILE A 588 -72.65 -0.51 -212.80
C ILE A 588 -74.12 -0.82 -213.11
N LEU A 589 -74.53 -0.67 -214.38
CA LEU A 589 -75.94 -0.76 -214.80
C LEU A 589 -76.47 -2.21 -214.75
N GLU A 590 -75.66 -3.19 -215.11
CA GLU A 590 -76.06 -4.61 -215.05
C GLU A 590 -76.22 -5.09 -213.60
N GLN A 591 -75.33 -4.66 -212.70
CA GLN A 591 -75.38 -5.03 -211.29
C GLN A 591 -76.58 -4.40 -210.56
N GLN A 592 -77.00 -3.18 -210.93
CA GLN A 592 -78.18 -2.51 -210.36
C GLN A 592 -79.50 -3.28 -210.64
N ASN A 593 -79.65 -3.88 -211.82
CA ASN A 593 -80.86 -4.62 -212.19
C ASN A 593 -81.12 -5.87 -211.31
N ALA A 594 -80.07 -6.60 -210.91
CA ALA A 594 -80.21 -7.81 -210.11
C ALA A 594 -80.66 -7.53 -208.66
N THR A 595 -80.17 -6.44 -208.07
CA THR A 595 -80.50 -6.06 -206.69
C THR A 595 -81.90 -5.47 -206.56
N LEU A 596 -82.40 -4.78 -207.59
CA LEU A 596 -83.78 -4.27 -207.62
C LEU A 596 -84.82 -5.41 -207.62
N CYS A 597 -84.67 -6.40 -208.51
CA CYS A 597 -85.60 -7.53 -208.60
C CYS A 597 -85.69 -8.35 -207.31
N SER A 598 -84.56 -8.56 -206.61
CA SER A 598 -84.48 -9.30 -205.35
C SER A 598 -84.91 -8.50 -204.10
N SER A 599 -85.17 -7.20 -204.27
CA SER A 599 -85.76 -6.31 -203.25
C SER A 599 -87.29 -6.23 -203.39
N LEU A 600 -87.81 -6.20 -204.63
CA LEU A 600 -89.25 -6.13 -204.90
C LEU A 600 -90.05 -7.34 -204.39
N VAL A 601 -89.49 -8.56 -204.47
CA VAL A 601 -90.21 -9.77 -204.07
C VAL A 601 -90.44 -9.84 -202.55
N ARG A 602 -89.41 -9.55 -201.74
CA ARG A 602 -89.47 -9.76 -200.28
C ARG A 602 -90.31 -8.73 -199.50
N LEU A 603 -90.72 -7.63 -200.14
CA LEU A 603 -91.65 -6.67 -199.54
C LEU A 603 -93.12 -6.95 -199.85
N LYS A 604 -93.44 -7.79 -200.84
CA LYS A 604 -94.84 -8.21 -201.10
C LYS A 604 -95.37 -9.13 -200.00
N ASP A 605 -94.51 -10.00 -199.47
CA ASP A 605 -94.88 -11.05 -198.50
C ASP A 605 -94.75 -10.63 -197.03
N LYS A 606 -94.51 -9.35 -196.73
CA LYS A 606 -94.51 -8.84 -195.33
C LYS A 606 -95.43 -7.66 -195.04
N ALA A 607 -96.25 -7.27 -196.03
CA ALA A 607 -97.50 -6.53 -195.82
C ALA A 607 -98.43 -6.57 -197.06
N GLU A 608 -98.80 -7.76 -197.55
CA GLU A 608 -100.23 -7.97 -197.77
C GLU A 608 -100.81 -8.37 -196.40
N HIS A 609 -101.65 -7.50 -195.80
CA HIS A 609 -102.20 -7.58 -194.43
C HIS A 609 -101.15 -7.38 -193.30
N GLY A 610 -101.39 -6.59 -192.26
CA GLY A 610 -102.49 -5.65 -192.01
C GLY A 610 -102.38 -4.92 -190.66
N ASP A 611 -102.97 -3.74 -190.61
CA ASP A 611 -103.45 -2.91 -189.48
C ASP A 611 -103.18 -3.24 -187.99
N PHE A 612 -102.85 -2.16 -187.26
CA PHE A 612 -103.36 -1.72 -185.94
C PHE A 612 -103.67 -2.74 -184.78
N SER A 613 -103.14 -2.35 -183.60
CA SER A 613 -103.83 -2.34 -182.28
C SER A 613 -103.65 -3.49 -181.25
N SER A 614 -103.19 -3.08 -180.05
CA SER A 614 -103.66 -3.45 -178.69
C SER A 614 -103.89 -4.92 -178.24
N ALA A 615 -102.96 -5.45 -177.42
CA ALA A 615 -103.19 -6.20 -176.14
C ALA A 615 -101.80 -6.49 -175.49
N SER A 616 -101.49 -6.47 -174.18
CA SER A 616 -102.20 -6.69 -172.88
C SER A 616 -102.51 -8.16 -172.50
N PRO A 617 -102.51 -8.55 -171.20
CA PRO A 617 -101.82 -7.99 -170.01
C PRO A 617 -101.25 -9.07 -169.03
N GLN A 618 -101.04 -8.70 -167.74
CA GLN A 618 -100.80 -9.53 -166.52
C GLN A 618 -99.34 -9.98 -166.24
N GLN A 619 -98.79 -10.06 -165.02
CA GLN A 619 -99.12 -9.69 -163.60
C GLN A 619 -97.77 -9.77 -162.77
N LEU A 620 -97.54 -9.41 -161.49
CA LEU A 620 -98.26 -8.86 -160.30
C LEU A 620 -97.22 -8.26 -159.28
N GLY A 621 -97.64 -7.42 -158.31
CA GLY A 621 -96.90 -7.07 -157.06
C GLY A 621 -95.78 -6.00 -157.18
N VAL A 622 -95.65 -4.88 -156.42
CA VAL A 622 -96.34 -4.29 -155.22
C VAL A 622 -96.07 -5.06 -153.90
N PRO A 623 -95.71 -4.45 -152.71
CA PRO A 623 -96.04 -3.09 -152.19
C PRO A 623 -94.98 -2.23 -151.37
N SER A 624 -95.23 -0.90 -151.36
CA SER A 624 -95.39 0.07 -150.21
C SER A 624 -94.34 0.50 -149.13
N LEU A 625 -94.60 1.74 -148.65
CA LEU A 625 -94.25 2.46 -147.39
C LEU A 625 -94.53 1.69 -146.07
N PRO A 626 -93.92 2.01 -144.89
CA PRO A 626 -94.07 3.26 -144.05
C PRO A 626 -92.72 3.95 -143.68
N ARG A 627 -92.58 5.15 -143.07
CA ARG A 627 -93.37 6.10 -142.22
C ARG A 627 -93.18 6.02 -140.68
N ALA A 628 -92.44 7.00 -140.16
CA ALA A 628 -92.53 7.71 -138.84
C ALA A 628 -92.07 7.07 -137.50
N GLY A 629 -91.57 7.95 -136.60
CA GLY A 629 -91.10 7.71 -135.22
C GLY A 629 -89.75 8.41 -134.96
N GLN A 630 -89.69 9.68 -134.50
CA GLN A 630 -89.64 10.12 -133.08
C GLN A 630 -88.50 9.47 -132.26
N GLY A 631 -87.54 10.18 -131.65
CA GLY A 631 -87.19 11.62 -131.57
C GLY A 631 -85.66 11.82 -131.47
N ASN A 632 -85.03 12.99 -131.66
CA ASN A 632 -85.16 14.30 -130.99
C ASN A 632 -84.57 14.33 -129.56
N PRO A 633 -83.77 15.33 -129.14
CA PRO A 633 -82.67 16.10 -129.78
C PRO A 633 -81.30 15.75 -129.10
N ALA A 634 -80.14 16.45 -129.18
CA ALA A 634 -79.70 17.81 -129.56
C ALA A 634 -78.21 17.74 -130.06
N SER A 635 -77.64 18.66 -130.86
CA SER A 635 -77.10 20.00 -130.48
C SER A 635 -76.33 20.02 -129.15
N THR A 636 -75.14 20.61 -128.99
CA THR A 636 -74.60 21.86 -129.56
C THR A 636 -73.05 21.78 -129.51
N ILE A 637 -72.31 22.02 -130.60
CA ILE A 637 -71.55 23.27 -130.93
C ILE A 637 -70.91 23.97 -129.71
N GLY A 638 -69.62 24.33 -129.82
CA GLY A 638 -68.91 25.24 -128.92
C GLY A 638 -67.59 24.64 -128.40
N HIS A 639 -66.45 24.88 -129.05
CA HIS A 639 -65.61 26.09 -129.00
C HIS A 639 -64.82 26.30 -127.70
N ASN A 640 -63.48 26.31 -127.88
CA ASN A 640 -62.53 27.24 -127.24
C ASN A 640 -62.36 27.17 -125.71
N ALA A 641 -61.26 27.65 -125.12
CA ALA A 641 -59.85 27.72 -125.54
C ALA A 641 -59.01 28.07 -124.30
N HIS A 642 -57.68 28.03 -124.43
CA HIS A 642 -56.75 28.95 -123.75
C HIS A 642 -56.78 29.14 -122.20
N SER A 643 -55.66 28.74 -121.57
CA SER A 643 -54.72 29.65 -120.87
C SER A 643 -54.46 29.50 -119.35
N ARG A 644 -53.16 29.66 -119.06
CA ARG A 644 -52.54 30.41 -117.93
C ARG A 644 -52.69 29.90 -116.49
N VAL A 645 -51.62 29.21 -116.06
CA VAL A 645 -50.59 29.75 -115.11
C VAL A 645 -50.86 31.21 -114.68
N PRO A 646 -51.08 31.50 -113.38
CA PRO A 646 -49.98 31.62 -112.40
C PRO A 646 -50.33 31.01 -111.01
N GLY A 647 -49.46 31.01 -109.98
CA GLY A 647 -48.09 31.52 -109.85
C GLY A 647 -47.96 32.65 -108.80
N GLN A 648 -46.88 32.62 -107.99
CA GLN A 648 -46.54 33.60 -106.92
C GLN A 648 -47.51 33.61 -105.71
N GLY A 649 -47.14 34.09 -104.51
CA GLY A 649 -45.86 34.62 -104.01
C GLY A 649 -46.01 35.24 -102.59
N VAL A 650 -45.08 36.12 -102.18
CA VAL A 650 -45.11 36.95 -100.94
C VAL A 650 -45.01 36.16 -99.62
N LYS A 651 -44.07 36.36 -98.69
CA LYS A 651 -42.87 37.23 -98.56
C LYS A 651 -43.08 38.75 -98.37
N GLN A 652 -43.36 39.19 -97.14
CA GLN A 652 -43.03 40.52 -96.58
C GLN A 652 -42.69 40.35 -95.06
N GLN A 653 -41.57 40.89 -94.55
CA GLN A 653 -41.38 42.22 -93.90
C GLN A 653 -42.14 42.38 -92.56
N GLY A 654 -41.64 43.04 -91.51
CA GLY A 654 -40.41 43.82 -91.23
C GLY A 654 -40.46 44.27 -89.74
N LEU A 655 -39.68 45.22 -89.20
CA LEU A 655 -38.49 46.00 -89.57
C LEU A 655 -38.01 46.78 -88.31
N GLY A 656 -36.80 47.37 -88.31
CA GLY A 656 -36.25 48.20 -87.21
C GLY A 656 -35.32 47.41 -86.26
N ASP A 657 -33.99 47.45 -86.37
CA ASP A 657 -32.99 48.54 -86.41
C ASP A 657 -32.73 49.25 -85.05
N GLY A 658 -31.46 49.31 -84.65
CA GLY A 658 -31.01 49.89 -83.36
C GLY A 658 -29.56 49.55 -82.99
N SER A 659 -28.59 50.17 -83.67
CA SER A 659 -27.12 50.03 -83.47
C SER A 659 -26.61 50.24 -82.02
N GLY A 660 -25.48 49.67 -81.58
CA GLY A 660 -24.51 48.78 -82.25
C GLY A 660 -23.06 48.95 -81.73
N LEU A 661 -22.11 48.08 -82.14
CA LEU A 661 -20.64 48.10 -81.88
C LEU A 661 -20.21 47.85 -80.41
N ALA A 662 -19.05 47.26 -80.06
CA ALA A 662 -17.90 46.62 -80.75
C ALA A 662 -17.05 45.86 -79.67
N ARG A 663 -16.06 44.97 -79.91
CA ARG A 663 -15.60 44.14 -81.06
C ARG A 663 -14.44 43.23 -80.58
N ALA A 664 -14.47 41.91 -80.87
CA ALA A 664 -13.32 40.95 -80.83
C ALA A 664 -12.61 40.69 -79.46
N ALA A 665 -11.78 39.65 -79.25
CA ALA A 665 -11.74 38.26 -79.76
C ALA A 665 -10.73 37.40 -78.92
N GLU A 666 -10.80 36.07 -79.09
CA GLU A 666 -9.68 35.09 -79.06
C GLU A 666 -8.79 34.85 -77.79
N THR A 667 -9.12 33.76 -77.07
CA THR A 667 -8.27 32.59 -76.74
C THR A 667 -6.83 32.67 -76.15
N VAL A 668 -6.68 32.04 -74.96
CA VAL A 668 -5.63 31.06 -74.54
C VAL A 668 -4.17 31.54 -74.30
N GLY A 669 -3.57 31.19 -73.14
CA GLY A 669 -2.09 31.22 -72.97
C GLY A 669 -1.51 31.10 -71.54
N LEU A 670 -1.07 29.89 -71.16
CA LEU A 670 -0.35 29.40 -69.96
C LEU A 670 0.79 30.22 -69.25
N TRP A 671 0.99 29.90 -67.95
CA TRP A 671 2.25 29.88 -67.12
C TRP A 671 2.86 31.17 -66.50
N GLY A 672 3.37 31.08 -65.24
CA GLY A 672 4.38 32.01 -64.65
C GLY A 672 4.24 32.39 -63.14
N PRO A 673 5.26 32.17 -62.26
CA PRO A 673 5.32 32.61 -60.84
C PRO A 673 6.58 33.50 -60.53
N PRO A 674 7.18 33.60 -59.30
CA PRO A 674 6.73 33.89 -57.92
C PRO A 674 7.53 35.04 -57.19
N SER A 675 7.17 35.42 -55.94
CA SER A 675 8.06 36.03 -54.89
C SER A 675 7.31 36.20 -53.52
N SER A 676 7.84 35.84 -52.33
CA SER A 676 8.90 36.44 -51.44
C SER A 676 8.38 37.57 -50.50
N ALA A 677 8.75 37.75 -49.21
CA ALA A 677 9.41 36.92 -48.17
C ALA A 677 9.42 37.62 -46.76
N SER A 678 9.63 36.87 -45.64
CA SER A 678 10.23 37.31 -44.32
C SER A 678 9.47 38.31 -43.39
N SER A 679 9.68 38.45 -42.05
CA SER A 679 10.51 37.73 -41.02
C SER A 679 10.16 38.04 -39.53
N LEU A 680 10.55 37.12 -38.61
CA LEU A 680 11.08 37.29 -37.21
C LEU A 680 10.29 37.86 -35.98
N ALA A 681 9.90 36.94 -35.06
CA ALA A 681 10.50 36.66 -33.71
C ALA A 681 10.33 37.54 -32.40
N SER A 682 9.63 36.94 -31.40
CA SER A 682 10.12 36.54 -30.03
C SER A 682 9.94 37.40 -28.72
N VAL A 683 10.02 36.67 -27.57
CA VAL A 683 10.28 37.02 -26.14
C VAL A 683 9.16 37.47 -25.15
N ALA A 684 8.55 36.48 -24.48
CA ALA A 684 8.39 36.22 -23.02
C ALA A 684 7.96 37.26 -21.91
N SER A 685 7.11 36.74 -20.98
CA SER A 685 7.18 36.81 -19.48
C SER A 685 6.44 37.85 -18.59
N SER A 686 5.46 37.33 -17.83
CA SER A 686 5.32 37.38 -16.35
C SER A 686 4.42 38.40 -15.60
N SER A 687 3.44 37.84 -14.84
CA SER A 687 3.04 38.14 -13.44
C SER A 687 2.03 39.25 -13.01
N LYS A 688 1.10 38.80 -12.13
CA LYS A 688 0.61 39.38 -10.83
C LYS A 688 -0.68 40.24 -10.72
N ILE A 689 -1.51 39.81 -9.73
CA ILE A 689 -2.03 40.54 -8.52
C ILE A 689 -3.55 40.81 -8.31
N LEU A 690 -3.99 40.61 -7.04
CA LEU A 690 -5.26 41.03 -6.34
C LEU A 690 -6.57 40.24 -6.65
N HIS A 691 -7.61 40.10 -5.77
CA HIS A 691 -7.95 40.76 -4.47
C HIS A 691 -8.99 39.99 -3.59
N GLN A 692 -8.78 39.88 -2.25
CA GLN A 692 -9.76 39.76 -1.10
C GLN A 692 -10.86 38.64 -1.08
N GLN A 693 -11.57 38.25 0.01
CA GLN A 693 -11.66 38.50 1.49
C GLN A 693 -12.36 37.25 2.14
N THR A 694 -12.66 37.01 3.45
CA THR A 694 -12.47 37.62 4.81
C THR A 694 -12.64 36.53 5.92
N LEU A 695 -12.78 36.87 7.23
CA LEU A 695 -13.01 35.94 8.37
C LEU A 695 -13.99 36.47 9.45
N ALA A 696 -14.59 35.59 10.28
CA ALA A 696 -15.21 35.89 11.58
C ALA A 696 -15.36 34.64 12.50
N LEU A 697 -15.43 34.82 13.83
CA LEU A 697 -15.53 33.80 14.90
C LEU A 697 -16.57 34.22 15.98
N LEU A 698 -17.10 33.28 16.79
CA LEU A 698 -17.61 33.47 18.17
C LEU A 698 -18.09 32.16 18.86
N LEU A 699 -18.18 32.17 20.20
CA LEU A 699 -18.57 31.09 21.17
C LEU A 699 -19.13 31.76 22.46
N PRO A 700 -19.64 31.04 23.50
CA PRO A 700 -20.59 29.92 23.59
C PRO A 700 -21.89 30.35 24.36
N PRO A 701 -22.71 29.46 24.97
CA PRO A 701 -22.49 29.06 26.38
C PRO A 701 -22.92 27.61 26.74
N GLU A 702 -22.79 27.23 28.02
CA GLU A 702 -23.03 25.88 28.61
C GLU A 702 -24.44 25.69 29.22
N ASP A 703 -24.83 24.43 29.54
CA ASP A 703 -25.54 24.14 30.81
C ASP A 703 -25.52 22.64 31.26
N ASP A 704 -25.63 22.46 32.58
CA ASP A 704 -26.08 21.29 33.38
C ASP A 704 -25.34 19.91 33.34
N ALA A 705 -24.38 19.73 34.27
CA ALA A 705 -23.56 18.53 34.48
C ALA A 705 -24.23 17.32 35.21
N SER A 706 -25.56 17.25 35.28
CA SER A 706 -26.31 16.36 36.19
C SER A 706 -26.43 14.86 35.80
N ARG A 707 -25.58 14.30 34.92
CA ARG A 707 -25.74 12.90 34.41
C ARG A 707 -24.55 11.94 34.51
N ALA A 708 -23.37 12.36 34.98
CA ALA A 708 -22.17 11.51 35.04
C ALA A 708 -22.25 10.39 36.12
N TYR A 709 -22.81 10.70 37.29
CA TYR A 709 -22.63 9.92 38.54
C TYR A 709 -23.18 8.48 38.53
N ALA A 710 -24.00 8.12 37.54
CA ALA A 710 -24.62 6.79 37.45
C ALA A 710 -23.77 5.74 36.70
N ARG A 711 -22.81 6.13 35.85
CA ARG A 711 -22.16 5.20 34.90
C ARG A 711 -20.95 4.44 35.49
N ALA A 712 -20.20 5.06 36.39
CA ALA A 712 -18.94 4.50 36.92
C ALA A 712 -19.10 3.19 37.72
N ARG A 713 -20.28 2.88 38.26
CA ARG A 713 -20.48 1.73 39.17
C ARG A 713 -20.61 0.37 38.48
N ASN A 714 -20.90 0.32 37.18
CA ASN A 714 -21.18 -0.93 36.47
C ASN A 714 -19.96 -1.52 35.73
N THR A 715 -19.00 -0.70 35.29
CA THR A 715 -17.79 -1.16 34.58
C THR A 715 -16.87 -2.03 35.45
N ALA A 716 -16.87 -1.83 36.78
CA ALA A 716 -16.04 -2.58 37.72
C ALA A 716 -16.38 -4.09 37.87
N ARG A 717 -17.52 -4.57 37.35
CA ARG A 717 -17.97 -5.97 37.52
C ARG A 717 -17.65 -6.92 36.36
N MET A 718 -17.22 -6.42 35.19
CA MET A 718 -17.10 -7.23 33.97
C MET A 718 -15.65 -7.64 33.60
N ARG A 719 -14.72 -7.66 34.57
CA ARG A 719 -13.28 -7.87 34.29
C ARG A 719 -12.60 -9.00 35.08
N ASN A 720 -13.37 -9.98 35.56
CA ASN A 720 -12.86 -11.07 36.42
C ASN A 720 -13.29 -12.48 35.96
N ASN A 721 -13.19 -12.77 34.67
CA ASN A 721 -13.35 -14.12 34.10
C ASN A 721 -12.54 -14.25 32.80
N ASN A 722 -11.28 -14.66 32.89
CA ASN A 722 -10.51 -15.24 31.78
C ASN A 722 -9.24 -15.94 32.31
N MET A 723 -9.40 -17.18 32.77
CA MET A 723 -8.30 -18.10 33.09
C MET A 723 -8.30 -19.24 32.07
N ALA A 724 -7.35 -19.20 31.12
CA ALA A 724 -7.12 -20.31 30.19
C ALA A 724 -6.17 -21.36 30.82
N PRO A 725 -6.37 -22.67 30.59
CA PRO A 725 -5.70 -23.72 31.36
C PRO A 725 -4.29 -24.08 30.85
N LYS A 726 -3.39 -24.42 31.79
CA LYS A 726 -2.11 -25.09 31.50
C LYS A 726 -2.34 -26.48 30.90
N LYS A 727 -1.54 -26.88 29.91
CA LYS A 727 -1.32 -28.30 29.57
C LYS A 727 0.10 -28.55 29.02
N LYS A 728 0.77 -29.51 29.66
CA LYS A 728 2.07 -30.11 29.29
C LYS A 728 3.23 -29.12 29.18
#